data_AF-A0A9W2YI14-F1
#
_entry.id   AF-A0A9W2YI14-F1
#
_cell.length_a   1.000
_cell.length_b   1.000
_cell.length_c   1.000
_cell.angle_alpha   90.00
_cell.angle_beta   90.00
_cell.angle_gamma   90.00
#
_symmetry.space_group_name_H-M   'P 1'
#
loop_
_entity.id
_entity.type
_entity.pdbx_description
1 polymer ?
#
loop_
_entity_poly.entity_id
_entity_poly.type
_entity_poly.pdbx_seq_one_letter_code
_entity_poly.pdbx_strand_id
1 'polypeptide(L)'
;MASSSRREHWITQFFSLCLLIGKGSSEFCTARITEEALIKGRLMVIHLDNRSYTIARFLGIPFAQPPISQRRFAKPEFLDVQNGTKEALEHKNACYQHKERNSLKMSEDCLYLDIYIPVHLPPTTTTTTTTTKATSATSMSTSNTTSKNSSPGNSTEVNLKEQEASRDLASILPANKSAVLVYIHGGAYVEGSGAFYDGSILASLGGIIVVIINYRLGPFGFLSTDDNVIPGNLGLWDQQAAIEWISRYISSFGGDPSRITVGGQSAGSYSALLQAMHKPNDGLFKRVIAQSGTPMSRGSLSRVGYNITLSLANSLGCEIKEDKKRSLEIKACLMKLNSSAIITATPPYLTALSLPLEPSLDNDFITNDPREMLQNSSTQPHFAHKDLLMGTISEDGEVAFRLWALMQPNPISILENPFNMSEFERGTFECLTDNLKDDARLYEAAVATVLDRYIDWENPESPTSLGNQYVSLLTDYIFLLPTVDTVVAHSKRWLDNGSTVEPSLQGNTYLYRFSLPTTTRTFPKSWMPWFRGTAHASDIQFVFGSILKENVTEESKKLSKFMIKRWSNFIKTGNPNLDDVTKTFANQGLHDQWLPFHESDQRYMDISYTPVLKKVQISGVRHFWNELIPLLKQQTRAVRQAVEAPKGCEDVTTPKGNSSSRNLAHGPMCLIVVLFISAILTGKREI
;
A
#
# COMPACT_ATOMS: atom_id res chain seq x y z
N MET A 1 -34.09 -14.55 32.70
CA MET A 1 -33.60 -15.93 32.94
C MET A 1 -33.90 -16.77 31.71
N ALA A 2 -32.98 -17.68 31.37
CA ALA A 2 -32.91 -18.57 30.20
C ALA A 2 -32.09 -18.09 28.98
N SER A 3 -30.98 -18.82 28.77
CA SER A 3 -30.08 -18.92 27.61
C SER A 3 -28.81 -18.07 27.54
N SER A 4 -28.03 -18.12 28.63
CA SER A 4 -26.56 -18.15 28.55
C SER A 4 -26.08 -19.48 27.93
N SER A 5 -25.85 -19.53 26.61
CA SER A 5 -25.00 -20.57 25.95
C SER A 5 -24.83 -20.40 24.43
N ARG A 6 -24.41 -19.22 23.94
CA ARG A 6 -23.86 -19.08 22.56
C ARG A 6 -22.65 -18.14 22.46
N ARG A 7 -21.91 -17.99 23.56
CA ARG A 7 -20.51 -17.55 23.55
C ARG A 7 -19.68 -18.83 23.63
N GLU A 8 -18.81 -19.08 22.65
CA GLU A 8 -17.71 -20.10 22.60
C GLU A 8 -17.60 -20.96 21.31
N HIS A 9 -18.10 -20.54 20.13
CA HIS A 9 -17.94 -21.37 18.91
C HIS A 9 -17.43 -20.65 17.64
N TRP A 10 -16.55 -19.65 17.77
CA TRP A 10 -15.90 -19.03 16.59
C TRP A 10 -14.44 -18.61 16.78
N ILE A 11 -13.69 -19.25 17.69
CA ILE A 11 -12.23 -19.03 17.88
C ILE A 11 -11.38 -20.27 17.50
N THR A 12 -11.99 -21.35 17.01
CA THR A 12 -11.30 -22.63 16.74
C THR A 12 -11.32 -23.08 15.28
N GLN A 13 -11.31 -22.14 14.31
CA GLN A 13 -10.98 -22.45 12.90
C GLN A 13 -9.79 -21.65 12.33
N PHE A 14 -8.98 -21.02 13.20
CA PHE A 14 -7.64 -20.52 12.83
C PHE A 14 -6.50 -21.17 13.62
N PHE A 15 -6.80 -22.15 14.48
CA PHE A 15 -5.82 -22.90 15.26
C PHE A 15 -6.17 -24.39 15.31
N SER A 16 -5.99 -25.09 14.19
CA SER A 16 -5.69 -26.53 14.14
C SER A 16 -5.30 -26.95 12.72
N LEU A 17 -4.16 -26.44 12.26
CA LEU A 17 -3.31 -27.14 11.30
C LEU A 17 -1.84 -26.79 11.53
N CYS A 18 -1.41 -26.77 12.79
CA CYS A 18 0.01 -26.71 13.19
C CYS A 18 0.54 -28.06 13.71
N LEU A 19 -0.21 -29.15 13.56
CA LEU A 19 0.21 -30.49 14.01
C LEU A 19 -0.10 -31.50 12.91
N LEU A 20 0.68 -31.42 11.83
CA LEU A 20 1.11 -32.53 10.97
C LEU A 20 2.18 -32.01 9.99
N ILE A 21 3.13 -31.20 10.50
CA ILE A 21 4.43 -31.07 9.84
C ILE A 21 5.11 -32.41 10.15
N GLY A 22 5.07 -33.33 9.18
CA GLY A 22 5.99 -34.46 9.20
C GLY A 22 7.39 -33.91 9.48
N LYS A 23 8.14 -34.55 10.38
CA LYS A 23 9.54 -34.23 10.71
C LYS A 23 10.39 -34.24 9.42
N GLY A 24 10.29 -33.20 8.60
CA GLY A 24 11.27 -32.86 7.59
C GLY A 24 12.41 -32.21 8.35
N SER A 25 13.61 -32.78 8.26
CA SER A 25 14.83 -32.12 8.72
C SER A 25 14.82 -30.69 8.20
N SER A 26 14.82 -29.68 9.09
CA SER A 26 14.91 -28.29 8.64
C SER A 26 16.29 -28.06 8.07
N GLU A 27 16.44 -28.13 6.76
CA GLU A 27 17.71 -27.79 6.11
C GLU A 27 17.93 -26.27 6.21
N PHE A 28 19.15 -25.87 6.56
CA PHE A 28 19.56 -24.48 6.62
C PHE A 28 20.38 -24.11 5.39
N CYS A 29 20.42 -22.82 5.08
CA CYS A 29 21.36 -22.27 4.11
C CYS A 29 22.00 -20.99 4.64
N THR A 30 23.20 -20.68 4.18
CA THR A 30 23.95 -19.51 4.61
C THR A 30 24.30 -18.64 3.41
N ALA A 31 23.92 -17.37 3.45
CA ALA A 31 24.37 -16.34 2.51
C ALA A 31 25.65 -15.68 3.05
N ARG A 32 26.68 -15.58 2.20
CA ARG A 32 27.91 -14.87 2.52
C ARG A 32 27.81 -13.42 2.03
N ILE A 33 27.73 -12.47 2.95
CA ILE A 33 27.60 -11.05 2.59
C ILE A 33 28.98 -10.42 2.39
N THR A 34 29.91 -10.70 3.30
CA THR A 34 31.34 -10.39 3.20
C THR A 34 32.16 -11.63 3.57
N GLU A 35 33.49 -11.56 3.55
CA GLU A 35 34.33 -12.66 4.03
C GLU A 35 34.01 -13.06 5.48
N GLU A 36 33.68 -12.07 6.31
CA GLU A 36 33.51 -12.21 7.76
C GLU A 36 32.04 -12.18 8.21
N ALA A 37 31.11 -11.73 7.35
CA ALA A 37 29.67 -11.62 7.66
C ALA A 37 28.83 -12.66 6.92
N LEU A 38 28.15 -13.51 7.68
CA LEU A 38 27.26 -14.57 7.20
C LEU A 38 25.84 -14.36 7.72
N ILE A 39 24.84 -14.68 6.89
CA ILE A 39 23.44 -14.70 7.31
C ILE A 39 22.89 -16.11 7.10
N LYS A 40 22.40 -16.75 8.17
CA LYS A 40 21.81 -18.10 8.16
C LYS A 40 20.29 -18.01 8.01
N GLY A 41 19.74 -18.67 7.00
CA GLY A 41 18.32 -18.79 6.70
C GLY A 41 17.84 -20.23 6.69
N ARG A 42 16.58 -20.45 6.30
CA ARG A 42 15.96 -21.78 6.19
C ARG A 42 15.64 -22.13 4.75
N LEU A 43 15.82 -23.41 4.40
CA LEU A 43 15.24 -23.98 3.19
C LEU A 43 13.84 -24.53 3.51
N MET A 44 12.92 -24.32 2.59
CA MET A 44 11.57 -24.85 2.68
C MET A 44 11.12 -25.39 1.33
N VAL A 45 10.28 -26.43 1.37
CA VAL A 45 9.61 -26.95 0.19
C VAL A 45 8.16 -26.52 0.23
N ILE A 46 7.68 -25.93 -0.87
CA ILE A 46 6.27 -25.66 -1.09
C ILE A 46 5.73 -26.60 -2.17
N HIS A 47 4.51 -27.10 -1.98
CA HIS A 47 3.84 -27.97 -2.94
C HIS A 47 2.70 -27.22 -3.61
N LEU A 48 2.72 -27.13 -4.94
CA LEU A 48 1.68 -26.48 -5.76
C LEU A 48 1.42 -27.34 -7.00
N ASP A 49 0.16 -27.70 -7.27
CA ASP A 49 -0.27 -28.46 -8.46
C ASP A 49 0.62 -29.68 -8.78
N ASN A 50 0.87 -30.53 -7.78
CA ASN A 50 1.73 -31.72 -7.86
C ASN A 50 3.22 -31.44 -8.19
N ARG A 51 3.66 -30.18 -8.11
CA ARG A 51 5.07 -29.80 -8.20
C ARG A 51 5.58 -29.32 -6.85
N SER A 52 6.85 -29.59 -6.58
CA SER A 52 7.55 -29.12 -5.39
C SER A 52 8.52 -28.02 -5.79
N TYR A 53 8.53 -26.91 -5.06
CA TYR A 53 9.48 -25.81 -5.24
C TYR A 53 10.25 -25.63 -3.94
N THR A 54 11.56 -25.45 -4.04
CA THR A 54 12.41 -25.14 -2.89
C THR A 54 12.66 -23.64 -2.84
N ILE A 55 12.48 -23.06 -1.65
CA ILE A 55 12.71 -21.64 -1.38
C ILE A 55 13.69 -21.50 -0.21
N ALA A 56 14.67 -20.61 -0.37
CA ALA A 56 15.45 -20.10 0.75
C ALA A 56 14.76 -18.86 1.34
N ARG A 57 14.57 -18.86 2.67
CA ARG A 57 13.98 -17.76 3.44
C ARG A 57 14.99 -17.22 4.43
N PHE A 58 15.17 -15.91 4.41
CA PHE A 58 15.93 -15.16 5.40
C PHE A 58 14.99 -14.13 6.01
N LEU A 59 14.55 -14.38 7.24
CA LEU A 59 13.52 -13.58 7.89
C LEU A 59 14.14 -12.79 9.05
N GLY A 60 13.83 -11.50 9.13
CA GLY A 60 14.30 -10.67 10.23
C GLY A 60 15.74 -10.17 10.11
N ILE A 61 16.17 -9.81 8.89
CA ILE A 61 17.48 -9.17 8.67
C ILE A 61 17.35 -7.67 9.00
N PRO A 62 18.14 -7.11 9.94
CA PRO A 62 18.09 -5.68 10.20
C PRO A 62 18.86 -4.91 9.13
N PHE A 63 18.25 -3.83 8.65
CA PHE A 63 18.84 -2.94 7.64
C PHE A 63 19.26 -1.58 8.22
N ALA A 64 18.83 -1.26 9.44
CA ALA A 64 19.14 -0.02 10.14
C ALA A 64 19.33 -0.27 11.64
N GLN A 65 19.96 0.68 12.33
CA GLN A 65 20.05 0.67 13.78
C GLN A 65 18.64 0.73 14.40
N PRO A 66 18.37 0.01 15.51
CA PRO A 66 17.08 0.10 16.19
C PRO A 66 16.78 1.55 16.58
N PRO A 67 15.59 2.10 16.21
CA PRO A 67 15.21 3.49 16.46
C PRO A 67 14.71 3.68 17.90
N ILE A 68 15.48 3.17 18.86
CA ILE A 68 15.22 3.21 20.30
C ILE A 68 16.07 4.27 20.99
N SER A 69 15.72 4.59 22.24
CA SER A 69 16.47 5.55 23.06
C SER A 69 16.65 6.87 22.29
N GLN A 70 17.87 7.40 22.17
CA GLN A 70 18.12 8.68 21.49
C GLN A 70 17.82 8.68 19.98
N ARG A 71 17.66 7.49 19.35
CA ARG A 71 17.26 7.36 17.94
C ARG A 71 15.74 7.39 17.73
N ARG A 72 14.95 7.37 18.81
CA ARG A 72 13.51 7.61 18.70
C ARG A 72 13.29 9.03 18.16
N PHE A 73 12.39 9.16 17.18
CA PHE A 73 12.15 10.42 16.45
C PHE A 73 13.38 11.01 15.75
N ALA A 74 14.32 10.15 15.30
CA ALA A 74 15.44 10.52 14.45
C ALA A 74 15.41 9.74 13.13
N LYS A 75 16.09 10.24 12.10
CA LYS A 75 16.31 9.48 10.85
C LYS A 75 17.01 8.16 11.16
N PRO A 76 16.72 7.08 10.41
CA PRO A 76 17.39 5.80 10.61
C PRO A 76 18.88 5.96 10.36
N GLU A 77 19.68 5.31 11.20
CA GLU A 77 21.11 5.17 10.95
C GLU A 77 21.32 3.86 10.19
N PHE A 78 21.99 3.94 9.02
CA PHE A 78 22.33 2.78 8.22
C PHE A 78 23.11 1.76 9.07
N LEU A 79 22.74 0.49 8.96
CA LEU A 79 23.45 -0.61 9.62
C LEU A 79 24.17 -1.44 8.55
N ASP A 80 25.50 -1.31 8.51
CA ASP A 80 26.33 -2.24 7.74
C ASP A 80 26.27 -3.64 8.35
N VAL A 81 26.52 -4.66 7.53
CA VAL A 81 26.56 -6.04 7.99
C VAL A 81 27.70 -6.25 8.98
N GLN A 82 27.37 -6.94 10.06
CA GLN A 82 28.30 -7.19 11.16
C GLN A 82 29.03 -8.52 10.95
N ASN A 83 30.29 -8.56 11.41
CA ASN A 83 31.09 -9.78 11.43
C ASN A 83 30.41 -10.88 12.26
N GLY A 84 30.62 -12.13 11.84
CA GLY A 84 30.03 -13.32 12.42
C GLY A 84 28.81 -13.82 11.65
N THR A 85 28.13 -14.82 12.21
CA THR A 85 26.92 -15.41 11.62
C THR A 85 25.68 -14.88 12.32
N LYS A 86 24.78 -14.26 11.55
CA LYS A 86 23.48 -13.78 12.02
C LYS A 86 22.36 -14.72 11.61
N GLU A 87 21.50 -15.08 12.54
CA GLU A 87 20.34 -15.93 12.27
C GLU A 87 19.14 -15.10 11.79
N ALA A 88 18.62 -15.46 10.62
CA ALA A 88 17.45 -14.87 9.98
C ALA A 88 16.38 -15.96 9.75
N LEU A 89 15.89 -16.55 10.84
CA LEU A 89 15.08 -17.79 10.81
C LEU A 89 13.58 -17.55 11.01
N GLU A 90 13.19 -16.38 11.49
CA GLU A 90 11.81 -16.01 11.86
C GLU A 90 11.56 -14.52 11.65
N HIS A 91 10.30 -14.14 11.43
CA HIS A 91 9.91 -12.73 11.35
C HIS A 91 10.24 -12.01 12.67
N LYS A 92 10.75 -10.79 12.56
CA LYS A 92 10.97 -9.91 13.72
C LYS A 92 9.71 -9.14 14.07
N ASN A 93 9.77 -8.42 15.19
CA ASN A 93 8.63 -7.69 15.72
C ASN A 93 8.08 -6.69 14.69
N ALA A 94 6.77 -6.55 14.66
CA ALA A 94 6.12 -5.45 13.94
C ALA A 94 6.44 -4.12 14.63
N CYS A 95 6.38 -3.02 13.89
CA CYS A 95 6.48 -1.69 14.48
C CYS A 95 5.24 -1.39 15.35
N TYR A 96 5.42 -0.55 16.37
CA TYR A 96 4.32 -0.13 17.23
C TYR A 96 3.15 0.49 16.44
N GLN A 97 1.96 -0.02 16.70
CA GLN A 97 0.68 0.36 16.09
C GLN A 97 -0.46 0.03 17.07
N HIS A 98 -1.69 0.49 16.78
CA HIS A 98 -2.85 0.22 17.64
C HIS A 98 -3.12 -1.28 17.80
N LYS A 99 -3.47 -1.68 19.02
CA LYS A 99 -3.44 -3.07 19.47
C LYS A 99 -4.78 -3.78 19.26
N GLU A 100 -5.36 -3.67 18.08
CA GLU A 100 -6.65 -4.31 17.78
C GLU A 100 -6.66 -4.89 16.37
N ARG A 101 -5.95 -6.02 16.18
CA ARG A 101 -6.21 -7.06 15.16
C ARG A 101 -5.12 -8.13 15.04
N ASN A 102 -3.90 -7.86 15.52
CA ASN A 102 -2.73 -8.68 15.18
C ASN A 102 -2.14 -9.42 16.39
N SER A 103 -1.89 -10.72 16.23
CA SER A 103 -1.15 -11.57 17.18
C SER A 103 0.37 -11.32 17.18
N LEU A 104 0.84 -10.41 16.32
CA LEU A 104 2.25 -10.08 16.20
C LEU A 104 2.76 -9.30 17.40
N LYS A 105 3.95 -9.69 17.88
CA LYS A 105 4.67 -8.94 18.90
C LYS A 105 5.16 -7.62 18.30
N MET A 106 4.95 -6.52 19.01
CA MET A 106 5.38 -5.18 18.60
C MET A 106 6.60 -4.71 19.39
N SER A 107 7.47 -3.94 18.75
CA SER A 107 8.64 -3.28 19.34
C SER A 107 9.01 -2.02 18.55
N GLU A 108 9.73 -1.08 19.16
CA GLU A 108 10.40 0.00 18.42
C GLU A 108 11.61 -0.52 17.65
N ASP A 109 12.25 -1.58 18.15
CA ASP A 109 13.20 -2.36 17.38
C ASP A 109 12.44 -3.22 16.34
N CYS A 110 12.15 -2.60 15.19
CA CYS A 110 11.32 -3.17 14.13
C CYS A 110 11.86 -2.96 12.70
N LEU A 111 13.04 -2.34 12.53
CA LEU A 111 13.62 -2.06 11.21
C LEU A 111 14.31 -3.28 10.60
N TYR A 112 13.47 -4.22 10.14
CA TYR A 112 13.87 -5.50 9.58
C TYR A 112 13.25 -5.74 8.20
N LEU A 113 13.91 -6.57 7.41
CA LEU A 113 13.42 -7.07 6.14
C LEU A 113 13.48 -8.60 6.06
N ASP A 114 12.64 -9.15 5.19
CA ASP A 114 12.52 -10.58 4.90
C ASP A 114 12.83 -10.82 3.41
N ILE A 115 13.63 -11.85 3.09
CA ILE A 115 14.04 -12.21 1.73
C ILE A 115 13.59 -13.63 1.39
N TYR A 116 12.93 -13.79 0.25
CA TYR A 116 12.44 -15.05 -0.32
C TYR A 116 13.10 -15.31 -1.67
N ILE A 117 13.78 -16.45 -1.80
CA ILE A 117 14.65 -16.73 -2.94
C ILE A 117 14.28 -18.09 -3.54
N PRO A 118 13.96 -18.18 -4.85
CA PRO A 118 13.81 -19.45 -5.53
C PRO A 118 15.18 -20.11 -5.71
N VAL A 119 15.31 -21.37 -5.28
CA VAL A 119 16.56 -22.13 -5.37
C VAL A 119 16.37 -23.42 -6.16
N HIS A 120 17.46 -23.92 -6.74
CA HIS A 120 17.48 -25.19 -7.46
C HIS A 120 18.31 -26.22 -6.68
N LEU A 121 17.63 -27.19 -6.07
CA LEU A 121 18.30 -28.36 -5.53
C LEU A 121 18.48 -29.40 -6.64
N PRO A 122 19.69 -29.98 -6.83
CA PRO A 122 19.85 -31.16 -7.66
C PRO A 122 18.92 -32.28 -7.15
N PRO A 123 18.33 -33.10 -8.03
CA PRO A 123 17.55 -34.26 -7.58
C PRO A 123 18.45 -35.17 -6.72
N THR A 124 18.01 -35.49 -5.52
CA THR A 124 18.69 -36.42 -4.62
C THR A 124 18.75 -37.79 -5.29
N THR A 125 19.94 -38.21 -5.71
CA THR A 125 20.18 -39.63 -6.03
C THR A 125 20.02 -40.42 -4.73
N THR A 126 18.89 -41.09 -4.58
CA THR A 126 18.71 -42.12 -3.55
C THR A 126 19.67 -43.26 -3.86
N THR A 127 20.86 -43.22 -3.28
CA THR A 127 21.76 -44.37 -3.23
C THR A 127 21.07 -45.42 -2.37
N THR A 128 20.44 -46.39 -3.02
CA THR A 128 19.88 -47.56 -2.35
C THR A 128 21.06 -48.39 -1.87
N THR A 129 21.49 -48.19 -0.62
CA THR A 129 22.41 -49.11 0.04
C THR A 129 21.65 -50.39 0.30
N THR A 130 21.71 -51.32 -0.64
CA THR A 130 21.30 -52.72 -0.44
C THR A 130 22.14 -53.32 0.67
N THR A 131 21.59 -53.37 1.88
CA THR A 131 22.11 -54.18 2.98
C THR A 131 21.76 -55.65 2.69
N THR A 132 22.69 -56.38 2.09
CA THR A 132 22.66 -57.85 2.11
C THR A 132 22.94 -58.33 3.53
N LYS A 133 21.90 -58.87 4.18
CA LYS A 133 22.01 -59.69 5.39
C LYS A 133 22.82 -60.95 5.08
N ALA A 134 23.95 -61.14 5.76
CA ALA A 134 24.60 -62.43 5.89
C ALA A 134 24.52 -62.88 7.35
N THR A 135 23.92 -64.06 7.55
CA THR A 135 23.74 -64.76 8.82
C THR A 135 25.02 -65.46 9.29
N SER A 136 25.28 -65.31 10.59
CA SER A 136 26.10 -66.10 11.53
C SER A 136 26.84 -67.36 11.04
N ALA A 137 28.13 -67.47 11.41
CA ALA A 137 28.73 -68.70 11.91
C ALA A 137 29.96 -68.43 12.80
N THR A 138 30.08 -69.29 13.80
CA THR A 138 30.94 -69.33 14.99
C THR A 138 32.42 -69.64 14.69
N SER A 139 33.37 -69.07 15.43
CA SER A 139 34.54 -69.80 15.95
C SER A 139 35.32 -69.01 17.00
N MET A 140 35.59 -69.69 18.12
CA MET A 140 36.48 -69.31 19.21
C MET A 140 37.94 -69.18 18.72
N SER A 141 38.69 -68.22 19.28
CA SER A 141 40.04 -68.52 19.81
C SER A 141 40.53 -67.42 20.75
N THR A 142 40.99 -67.88 21.91
CA THR A 142 41.66 -67.20 23.01
C THR A 142 43.07 -66.70 22.66
N SER A 143 43.47 -65.54 23.19
CA SER A 143 44.81 -65.38 23.80
C SER A 143 44.91 -64.13 24.67
N ASN A 144 45.25 -64.38 25.94
CA ASN A 144 45.61 -63.44 26.99
C ASN A 144 46.86 -62.60 26.66
N THR A 145 46.91 -61.35 27.15
CA THR A 145 48.03 -60.86 27.97
C THR A 145 47.64 -59.64 28.83
N THR A 146 47.94 -59.79 30.12
CA THR A 146 48.07 -58.85 31.26
C THR A 146 48.85 -57.55 30.92
N SER A 147 48.76 -56.37 31.57
CA SER A 147 48.54 -56.01 32.98
C SER A 147 48.35 -54.47 33.22
N LYS A 148 47.65 -54.13 34.32
CA LYS A 148 47.88 -53.02 35.31
C LYS A 148 47.53 -51.54 35.02
N ASN A 149 46.45 -51.11 35.69
CA ASN A 149 46.22 -49.93 36.57
C ASN A 149 47.01 -48.61 36.39
N SER A 150 46.28 -47.51 36.15
CA SER A 150 46.26 -46.30 37.00
C SER A 150 45.05 -45.39 36.68
N SER A 151 44.56 -44.68 37.71
CA SER A 151 43.22 -44.07 37.84
C SER A 151 43.06 -42.66 37.20
N PRO A 152 41.92 -41.95 37.34
CA PRO A 152 41.29 -41.20 36.24
C PRO A 152 41.67 -39.71 36.22
N GLY A 153 41.89 -39.18 35.02
CA GLY A 153 41.99 -37.75 34.76
C GLY A 153 40.77 -37.25 34.00
N ASN A 154 40.07 -36.28 34.58
CA ASN A 154 38.96 -35.52 34.00
C ASN A 154 39.18 -35.22 32.51
N SER A 155 38.38 -35.84 31.64
CA SER A 155 38.09 -35.28 30.33
C SER A 155 36.74 -34.58 30.43
N THR A 156 36.80 -33.25 30.40
CA THR A 156 35.67 -32.40 30.04
C THR A 156 35.10 -32.92 28.73
N GLU A 157 33.88 -33.46 28.79
CA GLU A 157 33.02 -33.65 27.62
C GLU A 157 32.96 -32.33 26.86
N VAL A 158 33.70 -32.27 25.75
CA VAL A 158 33.44 -31.29 24.71
C VAL A 158 32.08 -31.69 24.15
N ASN A 159 31.05 -31.01 24.64
CA ASN A 159 29.71 -31.06 24.09
C ASN A 159 29.77 -30.47 22.68
N LEU A 160 30.13 -31.31 21.70
CA LEU A 160 29.96 -31.07 20.29
C LEU A 160 28.45 -30.96 20.05
N LYS A 161 27.91 -29.75 20.21
CA LYS A 161 26.62 -29.41 19.61
C LYS A 161 26.73 -29.75 18.13
N GLU A 162 25.95 -30.72 17.68
CA GLU A 162 25.71 -30.99 16.27
C GLU A 162 25.40 -29.66 15.59
N GLN A 163 26.38 -29.13 14.87
CA GLN A 163 26.23 -27.95 14.05
C GLN A 163 25.42 -28.42 12.85
N GLU A 164 24.08 -28.29 12.92
CA GLU A 164 23.18 -28.66 11.84
C GLU A 164 23.75 -28.13 10.52
N ALA A 165 24.09 -29.04 9.60
CA ALA A 165 24.82 -28.69 8.39
C ALA A 165 24.01 -27.67 7.57
N SER A 166 24.59 -26.48 7.34
CA SER A 166 23.99 -25.42 6.54
C SER A 166 24.63 -25.41 5.15
N ARG A 167 23.80 -25.43 4.09
CA ARG A 167 24.27 -25.35 2.71
C ARG A 167 24.77 -23.94 2.40
N ASP A 168 25.81 -23.82 1.58
CA ASP A 168 26.19 -22.52 1.01
C ASP A 168 25.11 -22.09 0.00
N LEU A 169 24.48 -20.93 0.22
CA LEU A 169 23.44 -20.42 -0.67
C LEU A 169 23.96 -20.30 -2.11
N ALA A 170 25.21 -19.88 -2.31
CA ALA A 170 25.80 -19.71 -3.64
C ALA A 170 25.79 -21.01 -4.47
N SER A 171 25.83 -22.17 -3.81
CA SER A 171 25.85 -23.49 -4.48
C SER A 171 24.49 -23.97 -4.99
N ILE A 172 23.40 -23.31 -4.59
CA ILE A 172 22.00 -23.71 -4.90
C ILE A 172 21.19 -22.59 -5.59
N LEU A 173 21.83 -21.46 -5.88
CA LEU A 173 21.22 -20.36 -6.63
C LEU A 173 21.17 -20.68 -8.14
N PRO A 174 20.21 -20.09 -8.88
CA PRO A 174 20.24 -20.11 -10.34
C PRO A 174 21.53 -19.49 -10.89
N ALA A 175 21.98 -19.95 -12.06
CA ALA A 175 23.21 -19.46 -12.70
C ALA A 175 23.18 -17.96 -13.03
N ASN A 176 22.00 -17.44 -13.41
CA ASN A 176 21.79 -16.02 -13.67
C ASN A 176 21.22 -15.33 -12.43
N LYS A 177 21.71 -14.11 -12.14
CA LYS A 177 21.13 -13.27 -11.09
C LYS A 177 19.65 -13.01 -11.36
N SER A 178 18.84 -12.99 -10.30
CA SER A 178 17.39 -12.84 -10.37
C SER A 178 16.95 -11.39 -10.24
N ALA A 179 15.88 -11.01 -10.93
CA ALA A 179 15.23 -9.73 -10.69
C ALA A 179 14.62 -9.69 -9.28
N VAL A 180 14.52 -8.50 -8.69
CA VAL A 180 14.16 -8.31 -7.29
C VAL A 180 12.92 -7.42 -7.17
N LEU A 181 11.93 -7.87 -6.40
CA LEU A 181 10.83 -7.04 -5.91
C LEU A 181 11.13 -6.61 -4.47
N VAL A 182 11.12 -5.31 -4.20
CA VAL A 182 11.11 -4.75 -2.84
C VAL A 182 9.69 -4.27 -2.56
N TYR A 183 9.01 -4.94 -1.65
CA TYR A 183 7.61 -4.69 -1.33
C TYR A 183 7.45 -3.87 -0.04
N ILE A 184 6.77 -2.74 -0.16
CA ILE A 184 6.40 -1.84 0.92
C ILE A 184 4.92 -2.09 1.24
N HIS A 185 4.63 -2.52 2.47
CA HIS A 185 3.25 -2.79 2.88
C HIS A 185 2.40 -1.52 3.02
N GLY A 186 1.08 -1.68 2.92
CA GLY A 186 0.11 -0.62 3.21
C GLY A 186 -0.32 -0.58 4.68
N GLY A 187 -1.45 0.08 4.95
CA GLY A 187 -2.03 0.23 6.29
C GLY A 187 -2.16 1.68 6.77
N ALA A 188 -2.47 2.60 5.84
CA ALA A 188 -2.72 4.01 6.13
C ALA A 188 -1.62 4.71 6.95
N TYR A 189 -0.37 4.23 6.84
CA TYR A 189 0.79 4.65 7.63
C TYR A 189 0.72 4.43 9.13
N VAL A 190 -0.38 3.89 9.68
CA VAL A 190 -0.61 3.71 11.12
C VAL A 190 -0.58 2.24 11.56
N GLU A 191 -0.77 1.32 10.63
CA GLU A 191 -0.75 -0.13 10.86
C GLU A 191 -0.06 -0.86 9.71
N GLY A 192 0.19 -2.17 9.88
CA GLY A 192 0.84 -3.01 8.87
C GLY A 192 2.09 -3.72 9.37
N SER A 193 2.52 -4.74 8.62
CA SER A 193 3.81 -5.41 8.80
C SER A 193 4.16 -6.24 7.57
N GLY A 194 5.46 -6.32 7.25
CA GLY A 194 5.97 -7.25 6.25
C GLY A 194 5.64 -8.72 6.54
N ALA A 195 5.48 -9.07 7.81
CA ALA A 195 5.13 -10.44 8.24
C ALA A 195 3.71 -10.89 7.82
N PHE A 196 2.86 -9.98 7.33
CA PHE A 196 1.54 -10.35 6.77
C PHE A 196 1.63 -10.95 5.37
N TYR A 197 2.80 -10.89 4.73
CA TYR A 197 3.00 -11.29 3.36
C TYR A 197 3.97 -12.47 3.28
N ASP A 198 3.60 -13.51 2.52
CA ASP A 198 4.48 -14.64 2.23
C ASP A 198 4.95 -14.58 0.77
N GLY A 199 6.19 -14.17 0.56
CA GLY A 199 6.80 -14.06 -0.77
C GLY A 199 7.10 -15.40 -1.46
N SER A 200 6.93 -16.54 -0.78
CA SER A 200 7.41 -17.85 -1.26
C SER A 200 6.80 -18.28 -2.60
N ILE A 201 5.49 -18.09 -2.79
CA ILE A 201 4.80 -18.52 -4.02
C ILE A 201 5.17 -17.61 -5.19
N LEU A 202 5.12 -16.29 -4.98
CA LEU A 202 5.52 -15.31 -5.99
C LEU A 202 6.98 -15.50 -6.40
N ALA A 203 7.88 -15.74 -5.46
CA ALA A 203 9.29 -16.04 -5.74
C ALA A 203 9.44 -17.33 -6.57
N SER A 204 8.74 -18.40 -6.19
CA SER A 204 8.81 -19.71 -6.87
C SER A 204 8.28 -19.68 -8.31
N LEU A 205 7.04 -19.23 -8.48
CA LEU A 205 6.35 -19.23 -9.77
C LEU A 205 6.83 -18.08 -10.67
N GLY A 206 7.19 -16.96 -10.05
CA GLY A 206 7.72 -15.80 -10.75
C GLY A 206 9.19 -15.95 -11.13
N GLY A 207 9.98 -16.79 -10.45
CA GLY A 207 11.42 -16.88 -10.67
C GLY A 207 12.11 -15.53 -10.44
N ILE A 208 11.79 -14.90 -9.31
CA ILE A 208 12.30 -13.60 -8.86
C ILE A 208 12.61 -13.67 -7.36
N ILE A 209 13.43 -12.76 -6.85
CA ILE A 209 13.60 -12.56 -5.42
C ILE A 209 12.52 -11.60 -4.93
N VAL A 210 11.89 -11.91 -3.80
CA VAL A 210 10.94 -11.03 -3.12
C VAL A 210 11.54 -10.60 -1.79
N VAL A 211 11.63 -9.29 -1.58
CA VAL A 211 12.08 -8.66 -0.33
C VAL A 211 10.90 -7.87 0.23
N ILE A 212 10.62 -8.02 1.53
CA ILE A 212 9.50 -7.35 2.20
C ILE A 212 10.05 -6.63 3.41
N ILE A 213 9.74 -5.34 3.57
CA ILE A 213 10.34 -4.49 4.60
C ILE A 213 9.31 -4.07 5.65
N ASN A 214 9.75 -3.87 6.89
CA ASN A 214 9.04 -3.08 7.89
C ASN A 214 9.60 -1.64 7.90
N TYR A 215 8.77 -0.68 8.26
CA TYR A 215 9.14 0.73 8.46
C TYR A 215 8.32 1.32 9.63
N ARG A 216 8.79 2.39 10.28
CA ARG A 216 8.06 2.99 11.41
C ARG A 216 6.70 3.52 10.96
N LEU A 217 5.71 3.32 11.82
CA LEU A 217 4.30 3.68 11.60
C LEU A 217 3.82 4.70 12.62
N GLY A 218 2.67 5.31 12.30
CA GLY A 218 1.92 6.23 13.14
C GLY A 218 2.82 7.30 13.75
N PRO A 219 2.77 7.52 15.07
CA PRO A 219 3.47 8.63 15.68
C PRO A 219 5.01 8.48 15.60
N PHE A 220 5.53 7.25 15.53
CA PHE A 220 6.97 7.02 15.43
C PHE A 220 7.52 7.24 14.03
N GLY A 221 6.68 7.10 13.02
CA GLY A 221 7.04 7.29 11.61
C GLY A 221 6.77 8.70 11.09
N PHE A 222 5.74 9.39 11.60
CA PHE A 222 5.17 10.55 10.90
C PHE A 222 4.81 11.75 11.79
N LEU A 223 5.11 11.75 13.10
CA LEU A 223 5.04 13.00 13.86
C LEU A 223 6.03 14.03 13.31
N SER A 224 5.62 15.29 13.32
CA SER A 224 6.44 16.43 12.93
C SER A 224 6.22 17.61 13.86
N THR A 225 7.28 18.34 14.19
CA THR A 225 7.21 19.66 14.83
C THR A 225 7.33 20.80 13.81
N ASP A 226 7.24 20.47 12.52
CA ASP A 226 7.39 21.38 11.36
C ASP A 226 8.72 22.17 11.41
N ASP A 227 9.71 21.58 12.09
CA ASP A 227 11.10 22.02 12.22
C ASP A 227 12.01 20.78 12.31
N ASN A 228 13.32 20.99 12.47
CA ASN A 228 14.30 19.89 12.49
C ASN A 228 14.34 19.08 13.80
N VAL A 229 13.51 19.40 14.81
CA VAL A 229 13.55 18.71 16.11
C VAL A 229 12.90 17.33 16.01
N ILE A 230 11.68 17.28 15.46
CA ILE A 230 11.02 16.06 14.99
C ILE A 230 10.66 16.32 13.52
N PRO A 231 11.47 15.84 12.56
CA PRO A 231 11.39 16.30 11.17
C PRO A 231 10.24 15.73 10.33
N GLY A 232 9.42 14.80 10.87
CA GLY A 232 8.46 14.06 10.04
C GLY A 232 9.11 13.01 9.14
N ASN A 233 8.28 12.33 8.35
CA ASN A 233 8.68 11.40 7.28
C ASN A 233 9.70 10.30 7.64
N LEU A 234 9.87 9.98 8.93
CA LEU A 234 10.85 9.00 9.39
C LEU A 234 10.56 7.60 8.84
N GLY A 235 9.28 7.25 8.65
CA GLY A 235 8.89 6.01 7.97
C GLY A 235 9.34 5.95 6.51
N LEU A 236 9.38 7.07 5.78
CA LEU A 236 9.92 7.12 4.41
C LEU A 236 11.45 7.00 4.40
N TRP A 237 12.12 7.61 5.37
CA TRP A 237 13.57 7.43 5.54
C TRP A 237 13.93 5.98 5.88
N ASP A 238 13.11 5.28 6.68
CA ASP A 238 13.32 3.85 6.95
C ASP A 238 13.24 3.01 5.68
N GLN A 239 12.23 3.29 4.83
CA GLN A 239 12.08 2.62 3.54
C GLN A 239 13.28 2.89 2.62
N GLN A 240 13.77 4.13 2.58
CA GLN A 240 14.95 4.49 1.78
C GLN A 240 16.20 3.74 2.28
N ALA A 241 16.43 3.69 3.59
CA ALA A 241 17.54 2.94 4.18
C ALA A 241 17.47 1.45 3.83
N ALA A 242 16.27 0.86 3.81
CA ALA A 242 16.07 -0.52 3.38
C ALA A 242 16.38 -0.69 1.89
N ILE A 243 15.92 0.22 1.01
CA ILE A 243 16.21 0.19 -0.43
C ILE A 243 17.73 0.29 -0.68
N GLU A 244 18.42 1.18 0.03
CA GLU A 244 19.88 1.32 -0.06
C GLU A 244 20.59 0.03 0.38
N TRP A 245 20.18 -0.56 1.51
CA TRP A 245 20.72 -1.82 2.01
C TRP A 245 20.53 -2.95 0.98
N ILE A 246 19.33 -3.05 0.40
CA ILE A 246 19.00 -4.06 -0.62
C ILE A 246 19.85 -3.83 -1.87
N SER A 247 19.93 -2.60 -2.37
CA SER A 247 20.77 -2.26 -3.53
C SER A 247 22.24 -2.64 -3.32
N ARG A 248 22.74 -2.56 -2.07
CA ARG A 248 24.13 -2.90 -1.74
C ARG A 248 24.38 -4.40 -1.60
N TYR A 249 23.48 -5.16 -0.97
CA TYR A 249 23.77 -6.54 -0.56
C TYR A 249 22.96 -7.63 -1.27
N ILE A 250 21.94 -7.30 -2.06
CA ILE A 250 21.07 -8.33 -2.66
C ILE A 250 21.80 -9.27 -3.63
N SER A 251 22.96 -8.85 -4.16
CA SER A 251 23.80 -9.72 -4.99
C SER A 251 24.31 -10.95 -4.26
N SER A 252 24.56 -10.86 -2.95
CA SER A 252 24.99 -11.99 -2.11
C SER A 252 23.87 -13.03 -1.91
N PHE A 253 22.64 -12.65 -2.24
CA PHE A 253 21.47 -13.52 -2.24
C PHE A 253 21.07 -13.99 -3.65
N GLY A 254 21.91 -13.73 -4.67
CA GLY A 254 21.63 -14.07 -6.07
C GLY A 254 20.76 -13.04 -6.80
N GLY A 255 20.52 -11.88 -6.21
CA GLY A 255 19.78 -10.79 -6.84
C GLY A 255 20.63 -9.95 -7.79
N ASP A 256 19.96 -9.32 -8.76
CA ASP A 256 20.55 -8.37 -9.67
C ASP A 256 20.21 -6.94 -9.22
N PRO A 257 21.18 -6.17 -8.68
CA PRO A 257 20.91 -4.81 -8.20
C PRO A 257 20.49 -3.85 -9.32
N SER A 258 20.78 -4.17 -10.59
CA SER A 258 20.31 -3.37 -11.74
C SER A 258 18.84 -3.64 -12.12
N ARG A 259 18.22 -4.68 -11.56
CA ARG A 259 16.83 -5.09 -11.84
C ARG A 259 15.98 -5.15 -10.57
N ILE A 260 16.13 -4.12 -9.74
CA ILE A 260 15.26 -3.88 -8.58
C ILE A 260 13.99 -3.15 -9.03
N THR A 261 12.84 -3.66 -8.58
CA THR A 261 11.52 -3.03 -8.68
C THR A 261 11.03 -2.74 -7.27
N VAL A 262 10.68 -1.49 -6.97
CA VAL A 262 10.04 -1.12 -5.71
C VAL A 262 8.53 -1.13 -5.95
N GLY A 263 7.77 -1.79 -5.08
CA GLY A 263 6.32 -1.83 -5.22
C GLY A 263 5.59 -1.83 -3.89
N GLY A 264 4.30 -1.55 -3.94
CA GLY A 264 3.46 -1.56 -2.76
C GLY A 264 1.99 -1.40 -3.08
N GLN A 265 1.16 -1.55 -2.05
CA GLN A 265 -0.29 -1.41 -2.13
C GLN A 265 -0.79 -0.35 -1.14
N SER A 266 -1.81 0.43 -1.52
CA SER A 266 -2.38 1.50 -0.68
C SER A 266 -1.31 2.54 -0.26
N ALA A 267 -1.15 2.83 1.02
CA ALA A 267 -0.05 3.63 1.57
C ALA A 267 1.35 3.11 1.16
N GLY A 268 1.50 1.81 0.88
CA GLY A 268 2.74 1.24 0.32
C GLY A 268 2.95 1.62 -1.15
N SER A 269 1.88 1.74 -1.94
CA SER A 269 1.92 2.24 -3.32
C SER A 269 2.30 3.73 -3.35
N TYR A 270 1.68 4.50 -2.46
CA TYR A 270 2.01 5.91 -2.22
C TYR A 270 3.49 6.08 -1.88
N SER A 271 3.99 5.25 -0.95
CA SER A 271 5.39 5.21 -0.57
C SER A 271 6.31 4.84 -1.74
N ALA A 272 5.99 3.81 -2.53
CA ALA A 272 6.79 3.40 -3.68
C ALA A 272 6.95 4.52 -4.72
N LEU A 273 5.89 5.29 -4.97
CA LEU A 273 5.92 6.46 -5.85
C LEU A 273 6.76 7.60 -5.26
N LEU A 274 6.63 7.90 -3.97
CA LEU A 274 7.48 8.90 -3.29
C LEU A 274 8.96 8.50 -3.30
N GLN A 275 9.28 7.22 -3.08
CA GLN A 275 10.65 6.71 -3.21
C GLN A 275 11.17 6.88 -4.64
N ALA A 276 10.31 6.74 -5.65
CA ALA A 276 10.68 6.92 -7.05
C ALA A 276 10.87 8.39 -7.44
N MET A 277 10.18 9.30 -6.75
CA MET A 277 10.31 10.74 -6.90
C MET A 277 11.48 11.33 -6.08
N HIS A 278 11.95 10.64 -5.04
CA HIS A 278 13.08 11.09 -4.24
C HIS A 278 14.40 10.94 -5.03
N LYS A 279 14.96 12.08 -5.47
CA LYS A 279 16.13 12.11 -6.38
C LYS A 279 17.34 11.28 -5.90
N PRO A 280 17.72 11.26 -4.61
CA PRO A 280 18.80 10.39 -4.11
C PRO A 280 18.61 8.90 -4.38
N ASN A 281 17.40 8.44 -4.67
CA ASN A 281 17.13 7.05 -5.06
C ASN A 281 17.34 6.78 -6.55
N ASP A 282 17.76 7.77 -7.34
CA ASP A 282 18.12 7.53 -8.72
C ASP A 282 19.30 6.55 -8.81
N GLY A 283 19.16 5.53 -9.65
CA GLY A 283 20.10 4.41 -9.74
C GLY A 283 19.91 3.28 -8.72
N LEU A 284 19.16 3.45 -7.62
CA LEU A 284 18.93 2.36 -6.65
C LEU A 284 17.92 1.31 -7.13
N PHE A 285 17.00 1.70 -8.01
CA PHE A 285 16.03 0.79 -8.62
C PHE A 285 15.50 1.32 -9.94
N LYS A 286 14.99 0.39 -10.78
CA LYS A 286 14.66 0.67 -12.17
C LYS A 286 13.15 0.80 -12.44
N ARG A 287 12.30 0.21 -11.59
CA ARG A 287 10.85 0.09 -11.87
C ARG A 287 10.01 0.28 -10.63
N VAL A 288 8.73 0.62 -10.85
CA VAL A 288 7.72 0.85 -9.82
C VAL A 288 6.47 0.01 -10.09
N ILE A 289 5.94 -0.63 -9.05
CA ILE A 289 4.59 -1.22 -9.04
C ILE A 289 3.74 -0.49 -7.99
N ALA A 290 2.67 0.17 -8.44
CA ALA A 290 1.81 1.01 -7.62
C ALA A 290 0.35 0.50 -7.63
N GLN A 291 -0.07 -0.19 -6.56
CA GLN A 291 -1.40 -0.81 -6.47
C GLN A 291 -2.33 0.03 -5.58
N SER A 292 -3.34 0.67 -6.16
CA SER A 292 -4.40 1.40 -5.46
C SER A 292 -3.91 2.48 -4.49
N GLY A 293 -3.00 3.36 -4.91
CA GLY A 293 -2.59 4.53 -4.11
C GLY A 293 -1.53 5.41 -4.78
N THR A 294 -1.59 6.72 -4.59
CA THR A 294 -0.67 7.69 -5.21
C THR A 294 -0.58 9.02 -4.45
N PRO A 295 0.59 9.70 -4.44
CA PRO A 295 0.75 11.06 -3.93
C PRO A 295 -0.02 12.15 -4.65
N MET A 296 -0.79 11.80 -5.68
CA MET A 296 -1.75 12.68 -6.35
C MET A 296 -3.13 12.71 -5.70
N SER A 297 -3.42 11.82 -4.74
CA SER A 297 -4.74 11.73 -4.12
C SER A 297 -5.13 13.07 -3.46
N ARG A 298 -6.41 13.43 -3.51
CA ARG A 298 -6.87 14.66 -2.85
C ARG A 298 -6.80 14.48 -1.33
N GLY A 299 -6.40 15.53 -0.63
CA GLY A 299 -6.14 15.46 0.81
C GLY A 299 -4.85 14.75 1.19
N SER A 300 -4.07 14.24 0.23
CA SER A 300 -2.79 13.59 0.50
C SER A 300 -1.65 14.60 0.62
N LEU A 301 -0.80 14.38 1.62
CA LEU A 301 0.24 15.27 2.16
C LEU A 301 -0.27 16.29 3.16
N SER A 302 -0.03 15.99 4.43
CA SER A 302 -0.16 16.98 5.49
C SER A 302 0.85 18.11 5.29
N ARG A 303 0.36 19.35 5.36
CA ARG A 303 1.20 20.57 5.38
C ARG A 303 1.51 21.06 6.80
N VAL A 304 0.88 20.48 7.81
CA VAL A 304 0.98 20.92 9.22
C VAL A 304 0.97 19.70 10.13
N GLY A 305 2.14 19.26 10.59
CA GLY A 305 2.25 18.18 11.59
C GLY A 305 2.24 18.71 13.02
N TYR A 306 2.66 19.97 13.22
CA TYR A 306 2.90 20.53 14.54
C TYR A 306 1.68 20.46 15.48
N ASN A 307 0.49 20.80 14.99
CA ASN A 307 -0.73 20.83 15.80
C ASN A 307 -1.12 19.45 16.31
N ILE A 308 -0.95 18.41 15.49
CA ILE A 308 -1.24 17.02 15.85
C ILE A 308 -0.23 16.57 16.91
N THR A 309 1.06 16.85 16.70
CA THR A 309 2.12 16.54 17.65
C THR A 309 1.93 17.22 18.99
N LEU A 310 1.58 18.52 18.98
CA LEU A 310 1.30 19.29 20.19
C LEU A 310 0.06 18.77 20.92
N SER A 311 -1.03 18.47 20.21
CA SER A 311 -2.26 17.93 20.80
C SER A 311 -1.99 16.58 21.46
N LEU A 312 -1.22 15.70 20.81
CA LEU A 312 -0.80 14.42 21.38
C LEU A 312 0.05 14.63 22.63
N ALA A 313 1.07 15.49 22.58
CA ALA A 313 1.92 15.78 23.73
C ALA A 313 1.12 16.31 24.93
N ASN A 314 0.19 17.25 24.70
CA ASN A 314 -0.69 17.78 25.75
C ASN A 314 -1.59 16.69 26.35
N SER A 315 -2.16 15.81 25.50
CA SER A 315 -3.00 14.68 25.96
C SER A 315 -2.25 13.67 26.83
N LEU A 316 -0.93 13.60 26.66
CA LEU A 316 -0.01 12.74 27.41
C LEU A 316 0.54 13.43 28.67
N GLY A 317 0.06 14.63 28.99
CA GLY A 317 0.48 15.38 30.17
C GLY A 317 1.85 16.05 30.05
N CYS A 318 2.33 16.30 28.82
CA CYS A 318 3.53 17.09 28.64
C CYS A 318 3.26 18.56 28.99
N GLU A 319 4.02 19.10 29.94
CA GLU A 319 3.98 20.53 30.30
C GLU A 319 4.80 21.33 29.29
N ILE A 320 4.12 21.90 28.29
CA ILE A 320 4.74 22.62 27.18
C ILE A 320 4.55 24.12 27.35
N LYS A 321 5.65 24.87 27.48
CA LYS A 321 5.59 26.34 27.60
C LYS A 321 5.43 26.97 26.22
N GLU A 322 4.71 28.09 26.17
CA GLU A 322 4.60 28.90 24.95
C GLU A 322 5.85 29.76 24.73
N ASP A 323 6.96 29.11 24.39
CA ASP A 323 8.23 29.78 24.10
C ASP A 323 8.94 29.21 22.85
N LYS A 324 10.14 29.73 22.55
CA LYS A 324 10.92 29.32 21.37
C LYS A 324 11.50 27.90 21.46
N LYS A 325 11.46 27.25 22.63
CA LYS A 325 12.00 25.89 22.87
C LYS A 325 10.91 24.82 22.83
N ARG A 326 9.68 25.21 22.48
CA ARG A 326 8.50 24.34 22.47
C ARG A 326 8.71 22.97 21.82
N SER A 327 9.29 22.92 20.61
CA SER A 327 9.56 21.66 19.91
C SER A 327 10.55 20.75 20.67
N LEU A 328 11.56 21.33 21.32
CA LEU A 328 12.52 20.60 22.16
C LEU A 328 11.85 20.04 23.42
N GLU A 329 10.96 20.81 24.05
CA GLU A 329 10.18 20.36 25.22
C GLU A 329 9.24 19.21 24.85
N ILE A 330 8.54 19.33 23.70
CA ILE A 330 7.69 18.27 23.14
C ILE A 330 8.50 16.99 22.96
N LYS A 331 9.63 17.06 22.22
CA LYS A 331 10.50 15.89 22.00
C LYS A 331 10.99 15.32 23.32
N ALA A 332 11.53 16.15 24.21
CA ALA A 332 12.09 15.70 25.49
C ALA A 332 11.05 14.97 26.36
N CYS A 333 9.78 15.41 26.33
CA CYS A 333 8.69 14.72 27.00
C CYS A 333 8.37 13.38 26.33
N LEU A 334 8.09 13.37 25.02
CA LEU A 334 7.71 12.16 24.28
C LEU A 334 8.79 11.06 24.33
N MET A 335 10.07 11.45 24.39
CA MET A 335 11.20 10.52 24.54
C MET A 335 11.18 9.73 25.86
N LYS A 336 10.52 10.24 26.91
CA LYS A 336 10.42 9.59 28.23
C LYS A 336 9.22 8.65 28.35
N LEU A 337 8.26 8.76 27.45
CA LEU A 337 7.01 8.00 27.53
C LEU A 337 7.16 6.58 26.99
N ASN A 338 6.33 5.68 27.51
CA ASN A 338 6.22 4.33 26.99
C ASN A 338 5.54 4.35 25.62
N SER A 339 6.04 3.53 24.68
CA SER A 339 5.59 3.55 23.30
C SER A 339 4.11 3.17 23.18
N SER A 340 3.64 2.24 24.01
CA SER A 340 2.21 1.89 24.08
C SER A 340 1.34 3.05 24.54
N ALA A 341 1.81 3.92 25.44
CA ALA A 341 1.04 5.08 25.89
C ALA A 341 0.90 6.11 24.76
N ILE A 342 1.98 6.36 24.01
CA ILE A 342 1.96 7.24 22.84
C ILE A 342 0.96 6.71 21.80
N ILE A 343 1.02 5.42 21.47
CA ILE A 343 0.07 4.80 20.54
C ILE A 343 -1.37 4.96 21.02
N THR A 344 -1.67 4.57 22.27
CA THR A 344 -3.04 4.64 22.81
C THR A 344 -3.58 6.08 22.84
N ALA A 345 -2.74 7.07 23.12
CA ALA A 345 -3.14 8.48 23.11
C ALA A 345 -3.16 9.08 21.70
N THR A 346 -2.57 8.42 20.70
CA THR A 346 -2.56 8.90 19.32
C THR A 346 -4.00 8.93 18.80
N PRO A 347 -4.55 10.11 18.50
CA PRO A 347 -5.93 10.22 18.08
C PRO A 347 -6.14 9.42 16.79
N PRO A 348 -7.24 8.67 16.69
CA PRO A 348 -7.45 7.81 15.55
C PRO A 348 -7.92 8.56 14.30
N TYR A 349 -7.68 9.89 14.15
CA TYR A 349 -8.31 10.82 13.17
C TYR A 349 -8.23 10.43 11.68
N LEU A 350 -8.70 9.26 11.29
CA LEU A 350 -8.88 8.84 9.92
C LEU A 350 -10.22 9.44 9.48
N THR A 351 -10.19 10.45 8.62
CA THR A 351 -11.41 10.81 7.88
C THR A 351 -11.43 10.02 6.56
N ALA A 352 -12.56 10.02 5.86
CA ALA A 352 -12.62 9.38 4.53
C ALA A 352 -11.59 9.95 3.54
N LEU A 353 -11.07 11.17 3.79
CA LEU A 353 -10.20 11.92 2.88
C LEU A 353 -8.84 12.35 3.47
N SER A 354 -8.60 12.16 4.77
CA SER A 354 -7.35 12.59 5.41
C SER A 354 -6.81 11.54 6.37
N LEU A 355 -5.51 11.29 6.22
CA LEU A 355 -4.70 10.51 7.14
C LEU A 355 -3.83 11.50 7.95
N PRO A 356 -4.02 11.62 9.27
CA PRO A 356 -3.41 12.69 10.08
C PRO A 356 -1.91 12.45 10.31
N LEU A 357 -1.48 11.18 10.24
CA LEU A 357 -0.11 10.73 10.41
C LEU A 357 0.33 10.04 9.12
N GLU A 358 0.54 10.84 8.09
CA GLU A 358 0.98 10.44 6.76
C GLU A 358 2.21 11.27 6.33
N PRO A 359 2.83 10.99 5.17
CA PRO A 359 3.89 11.83 4.66
C PRO A 359 3.53 13.31 4.58
N SER A 360 4.46 14.19 4.96
CA SER A 360 4.30 15.64 4.94
C SER A 360 5.30 16.32 4.02
N LEU A 361 4.97 17.51 3.50
CA LEU A 361 5.95 18.33 2.77
C LEU A 361 7.00 18.88 3.76
N ASP A 362 8.17 18.23 3.82
CA ASP A 362 9.26 18.55 4.77
C ASP A 362 10.41 19.35 4.15
N ASN A 363 10.36 19.60 2.84
CA ASN A 363 11.43 20.23 2.06
C ASN A 363 12.79 19.47 2.14
N ASP A 364 12.76 18.19 2.49
CA ASP A 364 13.94 17.34 2.66
C ASP A 364 13.75 16.01 1.91
N PHE A 365 12.87 15.12 2.40
CA PHE A 365 12.51 13.92 1.65
C PHE A 365 11.56 14.27 0.49
N ILE A 366 10.52 15.05 0.79
CA ILE A 366 9.53 15.56 -0.16
C ILE A 366 9.82 17.05 -0.34
N THR A 367 10.43 17.39 -1.47
CA THR A 367 10.93 18.74 -1.72
C THR A 367 9.93 19.68 -2.38
N ASN A 368 8.83 19.15 -2.94
CA ASN A 368 7.75 19.94 -3.50
C ASN A 368 6.43 19.15 -3.47
N ASP A 369 5.30 19.79 -3.82
CA ASP A 369 4.02 19.09 -3.99
C ASP A 369 4.13 18.08 -5.16
N PRO A 370 3.84 16.78 -4.95
CA PRO A 370 3.88 15.76 -6.00
C PRO A 370 2.99 16.06 -7.20
N ARG A 371 1.91 16.82 -7.02
CA ARG A 371 1.11 17.32 -8.15
C ARG A 371 1.92 18.23 -9.05
N GLU A 372 2.67 19.15 -8.46
CA GLU A 372 3.56 20.02 -9.20
C GLU A 372 4.75 19.25 -9.79
N MET A 373 5.31 18.29 -9.03
CA MET A 373 6.43 17.45 -9.48
C MET A 373 6.07 16.57 -10.68
N LEU A 374 4.83 16.07 -10.72
CA LEU A 374 4.33 15.25 -11.82
C LEU A 374 3.83 16.08 -13.01
N GLN A 375 3.22 17.23 -12.77
CA GLN A 375 2.71 18.10 -13.84
C GLN A 375 3.81 18.90 -14.53
N ASN A 376 4.81 19.38 -13.77
CA ASN A 376 5.94 20.08 -14.32
C ASN A 376 7.07 19.09 -14.57
N SER A 377 7.04 18.54 -15.80
CA SER A 377 8.00 17.56 -16.28
C SER A 377 9.41 17.96 -15.86
N SER A 378 9.94 19.13 -16.24
CA SER A 378 11.28 19.67 -15.93
C SER A 378 11.82 19.43 -14.50
N THR A 379 10.97 19.21 -13.51
CA THR A 379 11.35 19.02 -12.11
C THR A 379 11.90 17.63 -11.76
N GLN A 380 11.51 16.54 -12.45
CA GLN A 380 11.81 15.15 -12.01
C GLN A 380 12.11 14.11 -13.13
N PRO A 381 13.22 14.24 -13.88
CA PRO A 381 13.52 13.33 -15.00
C PRO A 381 13.77 11.88 -14.56
N HIS A 382 14.31 11.67 -13.36
CA HIS A 382 14.61 10.34 -12.81
C HIS A 382 13.36 9.48 -12.58
N PHE A 383 12.22 10.09 -12.24
CA PHE A 383 10.97 9.35 -12.07
C PHE A 383 10.46 8.82 -13.41
N ALA A 384 10.46 9.67 -14.45
CA ALA A 384 9.98 9.31 -15.79
C ALA A 384 10.84 8.25 -16.50
N HIS A 385 12.10 8.05 -16.09
CA HIS A 385 12.97 7.00 -16.62
C HIS A 385 12.70 5.60 -16.06
N LYS A 386 11.76 5.47 -15.12
CA LYS A 386 11.41 4.18 -14.48
C LYS A 386 10.20 3.57 -15.17
N ASP A 387 10.21 2.27 -15.39
CA ASP A 387 8.98 1.60 -15.84
C ASP A 387 7.96 1.62 -14.70
N LEU A 388 6.69 1.90 -15.01
CA LEU A 388 5.58 2.00 -14.08
C LEU A 388 4.46 1.01 -14.46
N LEU A 389 4.09 0.14 -13.52
CA LEU A 389 2.86 -0.64 -13.56
C LEU A 389 1.97 -0.16 -12.42
N MET A 390 0.80 0.37 -12.75
CA MET A 390 -0.10 0.98 -11.79
C MET A 390 -1.54 0.53 -12.03
N GLY A 391 -2.37 0.51 -10.99
CA GLY A 391 -3.78 0.19 -11.18
C GLY A 391 -4.63 0.36 -9.94
N THR A 392 -5.93 0.14 -10.12
CA THR A 392 -6.94 0.22 -9.07
C THR A 392 -7.77 -1.05 -8.99
N ILE A 393 -8.56 -1.18 -7.93
CA ILE A 393 -9.64 -2.15 -7.81
C ILE A 393 -10.95 -1.48 -8.28
N SER A 394 -11.95 -2.30 -8.65
CA SER A 394 -13.25 -1.78 -9.08
C SER A 394 -13.96 -0.93 -8.03
N GLU A 395 -13.81 -1.26 -6.74
CA GLU A 395 -14.46 -0.57 -5.61
C GLU A 395 -13.44 -0.24 -4.49
N ASP A 396 -12.31 0.37 -4.84
CA ASP A 396 -11.29 0.79 -3.86
C ASP A 396 -11.86 1.70 -2.76
N GLY A 397 -12.89 2.50 -3.06
CA GLY A 397 -13.58 3.38 -2.13
C GLY A 397 -14.19 2.67 -0.92
N GLU A 398 -14.32 1.34 -0.97
CA GLU A 398 -14.75 0.52 0.18
C GLU A 398 -13.87 0.80 1.41
N VAL A 399 -12.55 0.95 1.24
CA VAL A 399 -11.67 1.18 2.39
C VAL A 399 -11.89 2.55 3.01
N ALA A 400 -12.12 3.59 2.20
CA ALA A 400 -12.36 4.93 2.69
C ALA A 400 -13.68 4.99 3.48
N PHE A 401 -14.73 4.34 2.97
CA PHE A 401 -15.98 4.18 3.69
C PHE A 401 -15.80 3.40 4.99
N ARG A 402 -15.09 2.26 4.95
CA ARG A 402 -14.85 1.41 6.11
C ARG A 402 -14.10 2.14 7.21
N LEU A 403 -13.02 2.85 6.86
CA LEU A 403 -12.22 3.61 7.82
C LEU A 403 -13.05 4.74 8.45
N TRP A 404 -13.83 5.47 7.64
CA TRP A 404 -14.75 6.48 8.16
C TRP A 404 -15.79 5.88 9.11
N ALA A 405 -16.38 4.74 8.78
CA ALA A 405 -17.38 4.06 9.60
C ALA A 405 -16.80 3.59 10.94
N LEU A 406 -15.57 3.04 10.94
CA LEU A 406 -14.87 2.60 12.16
C LEU A 406 -14.59 3.73 13.16
N MET A 407 -14.64 4.98 12.69
CA MET A 407 -14.40 6.19 13.49
C MET A 407 -15.67 6.80 14.09
N GLN A 408 -16.84 6.26 13.76
CA GLN A 408 -18.12 6.74 14.28
C GLN A 408 -18.47 6.06 15.61
N PRO A 409 -19.38 6.64 16.43
CA PRO A 409 -19.78 6.06 17.71
C PRO A 409 -20.39 4.65 17.61
N ASN A 410 -21.01 4.30 16.49
CA ASN A 410 -21.70 3.02 16.26
C ASN A 410 -21.18 2.31 14.99
N PRO A 411 -19.88 1.93 14.94
CA PRO A 411 -19.22 1.52 13.71
C PRO A 411 -19.81 0.24 13.10
N ILE A 412 -20.16 -0.74 13.96
CA ILE A 412 -20.76 -2.01 13.53
C ILE A 412 -22.11 -1.76 12.86
N SER A 413 -22.96 -0.93 13.47
CA SER A 413 -24.27 -0.60 12.89
C SER A 413 -24.16 0.07 11.53
N ILE A 414 -23.17 0.93 11.34
CA ILE A 414 -22.96 1.64 10.07
C ILE A 414 -22.41 0.71 8.99
N LEU A 415 -21.55 -0.24 9.36
CA LEU A 415 -21.02 -1.22 8.41
C LEU A 415 -22.10 -2.22 8.00
N GLU A 416 -22.94 -2.68 8.93
CA GLU A 416 -23.97 -3.68 8.66
C GLU A 416 -25.17 -3.14 7.86
N ASN A 417 -25.49 -1.85 8.00
CA ASN A 417 -26.64 -1.24 7.36
C ASN A 417 -26.23 -0.32 6.19
N PRO A 418 -26.90 -0.41 5.04
CA PRO A 418 -26.66 0.51 3.93
C PRO A 418 -27.18 1.93 4.22
N PHE A 419 -26.80 2.87 3.35
CA PHE A 419 -27.16 4.29 3.43
C PHE A 419 -28.61 4.60 3.04
N ASN A 420 -29.17 5.65 3.62
CA ASN A 420 -30.30 6.39 3.05
C ASN A 420 -29.83 7.64 2.26
N MET A 421 -30.75 8.29 1.55
CA MET A 421 -30.42 9.45 0.71
C MET A 421 -29.80 10.62 1.49
N SER A 422 -30.27 10.90 2.71
CA SER A 422 -29.73 11.97 3.55
C SER A 422 -28.29 11.69 3.99
N GLU A 423 -27.96 10.43 4.25
CA GLU A 423 -26.59 10.03 4.58
C GLU A 423 -25.67 10.11 3.34
N PHE A 424 -26.16 9.78 2.15
CA PHE A 424 -25.41 9.94 0.90
C PHE A 424 -25.19 11.43 0.57
N GLU A 425 -26.21 12.28 0.69
CA GLU A 425 -26.09 13.74 0.57
C GLU A 425 -25.04 14.31 1.52
N ARG A 426 -25.12 13.95 2.81
CA ARG A 426 -24.17 14.41 3.83
C ARG A 426 -22.76 13.93 3.54
N GLY A 427 -22.58 12.64 3.21
CA GLY A 427 -21.26 12.09 2.86
C GLY A 427 -20.66 12.76 1.63
N THR A 428 -21.49 13.06 0.62
CA THR A 428 -21.06 13.79 -0.59
C THR A 428 -20.63 15.21 -0.26
N PHE A 429 -21.37 15.90 0.61
CA PHE A 429 -21.01 17.24 1.09
C PHE A 429 -19.68 17.21 1.86
N GLU A 430 -19.52 16.28 2.81
CA GLU A 430 -18.27 16.08 3.56
C GLU A 430 -17.09 15.77 2.61
N CYS A 431 -17.32 15.00 1.54
CA CYS A 431 -16.30 14.68 0.55
C CYS A 431 -15.86 15.90 -0.29
N LEU A 432 -16.80 16.81 -0.57
CA LEU A 432 -16.55 18.00 -1.39
C LEU A 432 -15.97 19.17 -0.60
N THR A 433 -15.97 19.12 0.73
CA THR A 433 -15.59 20.25 1.60
C THR A 433 -14.24 20.02 2.28
N ASP A 434 -13.26 20.87 1.98
CA ASP A 434 -11.95 20.83 2.66
C ASP A 434 -12.02 21.51 4.06
N ASN A 435 -13.06 22.32 4.31
CA ASN A 435 -13.27 23.06 5.54
C ASN A 435 -14.76 23.13 5.86
N LEU A 436 -15.20 22.45 6.93
CA LEU A 436 -16.58 22.47 7.41
C LEU A 436 -17.06 23.85 7.87
N LYS A 437 -16.18 24.87 7.91
CA LYS A 437 -16.53 26.27 8.20
C LYS A 437 -17.03 27.05 6.99
N ASP A 438 -16.88 26.52 5.77
CA ASP A 438 -17.43 27.17 4.59
C ASP A 438 -18.97 27.15 4.62
N ASP A 439 -19.60 28.17 4.06
CA ASP A 439 -21.06 28.18 3.90
C ASP A 439 -21.49 26.96 3.07
N ALA A 440 -22.20 26.02 3.70
CA ALA A 440 -22.64 24.77 3.08
C ALA A 440 -23.38 24.99 1.76
N ARG A 441 -24.06 26.13 1.68
CA ARG A 441 -24.85 26.52 0.52
C ARG A 441 -24.01 26.85 -0.72
N LEU A 442 -22.69 27.05 -0.57
CA LEU A 442 -21.73 27.15 -1.69
C LEU A 442 -21.55 25.82 -2.44
N TYR A 443 -21.89 24.72 -1.80
CA TYR A 443 -21.68 23.37 -2.33
C TYR A 443 -22.96 22.73 -2.83
N GLU A 444 -24.13 23.33 -2.62
CA GLU A 444 -25.45 22.78 -3.02
C GLU A 444 -25.48 22.32 -4.49
N ALA A 445 -25.07 23.18 -5.42
CA ALA A 445 -25.06 22.84 -6.85
C ALA A 445 -24.07 21.71 -7.17
N ALA A 446 -22.91 21.70 -6.52
CA ALA A 446 -21.90 20.65 -6.71
C ALA A 446 -22.38 19.32 -6.12
N VAL A 447 -22.95 19.31 -4.92
CA VAL A 447 -23.52 18.13 -4.26
C VAL A 447 -24.65 17.56 -5.12
N ALA A 448 -25.61 18.38 -5.54
CA ALA A 448 -26.71 17.93 -6.39
C ALA A 448 -26.22 17.30 -7.71
N THR A 449 -25.18 17.89 -8.33
CA THR A 449 -24.57 17.37 -9.56
C THR A 449 -23.83 16.05 -9.34
N VAL A 450 -23.18 15.87 -8.18
CA VAL A 450 -22.55 14.61 -7.81
C VAL A 450 -23.60 13.54 -7.55
N LEU A 451 -24.66 13.86 -6.81
CA LEU A 451 -25.76 12.93 -6.57
C LEU A 451 -26.43 12.51 -7.88
N ASP A 452 -26.71 13.44 -8.78
CA ASP A 452 -27.30 13.14 -10.09
C ASP A 452 -26.46 12.13 -10.90
N ARG A 453 -25.14 12.25 -10.82
CA ARG A 453 -24.20 11.33 -11.50
C ARG A 453 -24.15 9.95 -10.88
N TYR A 454 -24.18 9.86 -9.55
CA TYR A 454 -23.97 8.60 -8.83
C TYR A 454 -25.26 7.95 -8.35
N ILE A 455 -26.42 8.59 -8.39
CA ILE A 455 -27.68 7.91 -8.11
C ILE A 455 -27.96 6.91 -9.25
N ASP A 456 -28.21 5.66 -8.87
CA ASP A 456 -28.80 4.68 -9.77
C ASP A 456 -30.28 5.03 -9.97
N TRP A 457 -30.59 5.72 -11.06
CA TRP A 457 -31.95 6.16 -11.37
C TRP A 457 -32.93 5.02 -11.67
N GLU A 458 -32.47 3.78 -11.85
CA GLU A 458 -33.35 2.61 -11.90
C GLU A 458 -33.84 2.22 -10.50
N ASN A 459 -33.02 2.46 -9.46
CA ASN A 459 -33.33 2.11 -8.07
C ASN A 459 -32.96 3.24 -7.08
N PRO A 460 -33.46 4.47 -7.27
CA PRO A 460 -32.94 5.67 -6.61
C PRO A 460 -33.16 5.72 -5.09
N GLU A 461 -34.08 4.90 -4.57
CA GLU A 461 -34.38 4.82 -3.14
C GLU A 461 -33.83 3.54 -2.49
N SER A 462 -33.22 2.64 -3.26
CA SER A 462 -32.69 1.38 -2.73
C SER A 462 -31.48 1.64 -1.84
N PRO A 463 -31.54 1.33 -0.52
CA PRO A 463 -30.41 1.61 0.37
C PRO A 463 -29.13 0.90 -0.09
N THR A 464 -29.26 -0.35 -0.55
CA THR A 464 -28.12 -1.11 -1.07
C THR A 464 -27.53 -0.44 -2.32
N SER A 465 -28.36 0.11 -3.20
CA SER A 465 -27.87 0.83 -4.37
C SER A 465 -27.14 2.11 -3.94
N LEU A 466 -27.75 2.94 -3.08
CA LEU A 466 -27.14 4.16 -2.55
C LEU A 466 -25.79 3.90 -1.88
N GLY A 467 -25.68 2.86 -1.06
CA GLY A 467 -24.41 2.49 -0.42
C GLY A 467 -23.31 2.08 -1.41
N ASN A 468 -23.65 1.28 -2.43
CA ASN A 468 -22.67 0.89 -3.45
C ASN A 468 -22.28 2.08 -4.33
N GLN A 469 -23.22 2.94 -4.70
CA GLN A 469 -22.95 4.14 -5.48
C GLN A 469 -22.07 5.15 -4.72
N TYR A 470 -22.25 5.26 -3.40
CA TYR A 470 -21.35 6.05 -2.56
C TYR A 470 -19.93 5.47 -2.53
N VAL A 471 -19.78 4.15 -2.47
CA VAL A 471 -18.47 3.50 -2.61
C VAL A 471 -17.85 3.76 -3.98
N SER A 472 -18.63 3.73 -5.06
CA SER A 472 -18.14 4.07 -6.41
C SER A 472 -17.72 5.54 -6.52
N LEU A 473 -18.44 6.47 -5.87
CA LEU A 473 -18.02 7.87 -5.74
C LEU A 473 -16.64 7.98 -5.08
N LEU A 474 -16.46 7.34 -3.92
CA LEU A 474 -15.18 7.35 -3.20
C LEU A 474 -14.07 6.68 -4.01
N THR A 475 -14.39 5.62 -4.76
CA THR A 475 -13.45 4.94 -5.66
C THR A 475 -12.94 5.89 -6.73
N ASP A 476 -13.85 6.60 -7.40
CA ASP A 476 -13.50 7.55 -8.45
C ASP A 476 -12.67 8.71 -7.90
N TYR A 477 -13.11 9.28 -6.77
CA TYR A 477 -12.54 10.50 -6.22
C TYR A 477 -11.17 10.29 -5.55
N ILE A 478 -10.99 9.21 -4.79
CA ILE A 478 -9.81 8.99 -3.93
C ILE A 478 -8.75 8.14 -4.64
N PHE A 479 -9.15 7.22 -5.53
CA PHE A 479 -8.26 6.21 -6.10
C PHE A 479 -8.14 6.31 -7.62
N LEU A 480 -9.24 6.18 -8.37
CA LEU A 480 -9.18 6.07 -9.83
C LEU A 480 -8.68 7.35 -10.49
N LEU A 481 -9.29 8.50 -10.17
CA LEU A 481 -8.90 9.79 -10.73
C LEU A 481 -7.43 10.12 -10.50
N PRO A 482 -6.90 10.10 -9.26
CA PRO A 482 -5.49 10.43 -9.05
C PRO A 482 -4.54 9.37 -9.64
N THR A 483 -4.94 8.09 -9.67
CA THR A 483 -4.17 7.04 -10.38
C THR A 483 -4.04 7.36 -11.85
N VAL A 484 -5.14 7.75 -12.47
CA VAL A 484 -5.18 8.13 -13.87
C VAL A 484 -4.35 9.40 -14.12
N ASP A 485 -4.48 10.44 -13.30
CA ASP A 485 -3.67 11.66 -13.42
C ASP A 485 -2.17 11.34 -13.28
N THR A 486 -1.81 10.40 -12.41
CA THR A 486 -0.42 9.92 -12.25
C THR A 486 0.10 9.24 -13.51
N VAL A 487 -0.65 8.29 -14.09
CA VAL A 487 -0.19 7.58 -15.30
C VAL A 487 -0.22 8.47 -16.54
N VAL A 488 -1.14 9.43 -16.62
CA VAL A 488 -1.13 10.47 -17.66
C VAL A 488 0.16 11.27 -17.54
N ALA A 489 0.46 11.82 -16.36
CA ALA A 489 1.69 12.58 -16.12
C ALA A 489 2.96 11.78 -16.46
N HIS A 490 3.03 10.51 -16.03
CA HIS A 490 4.17 9.65 -16.31
C HIS A 490 4.30 9.28 -17.80
N SER A 491 3.18 9.08 -18.51
CA SER A 491 3.16 8.68 -19.92
C SER A 491 3.39 9.83 -20.90
N LYS A 492 3.28 11.09 -20.43
CA LYS A 492 3.53 12.26 -21.26
C LYS A 492 5.01 12.31 -21.64
N ARG A 493 5.25 12.25 -22.96
CA ARG A 493 6.58 12.46 -23.53
C ARG A 493 6.99 13.90 -23.21
N TRP A 494 8.13 14.04 -22.56
CA TRP A 494 8.74 15.30 -22.14
C TRP A 494 9.01 16.25 -23.31
N LEU A 495 7.99 16.95 -23.81
CA LEU A 495 8.10 17.79 -25.00
C LEU A 495 7.81 19.27 -24.75
N ASP A 496 7.41 19.66 -23.54
CA ASP A 496 6.86 21.00 -23.33
C ASP A 496 7.90 22.13 -23.18
N ASN A 497 9.21 21.91 -23.37
CA ASN A 497 10.19 23.01 -23.28
C ASN A 497 11.43 22.90 -24.20
N GLY A 498 11.39 22.13 -25.28
CA GLY A 498 12.54 22.01 -26.19
C GLY A 498 13.75 21.26 -25.61
N SER A 499 13.64 20.74 -24.39
CA SER A 499 14.56 19.76 -23.82
C SER A 499 14.32 18.41 -24.48
N THR A 500 15.15 18.07 -25.46
CA THR A 500 15.18 16.77 -26.13
C THR A 500 15.66 15.69 -25.16
N VAL A 501 14.78 15.16 -24.32
CA VAL A 501 15.04 13.83 -23.76
C VAL A 501 14.86 12.86 -24.91
N GLU A 502 15.94 12.16 -25.25
CA GLU A 502 15.92 11.06 -26.21
C GLU A 502 14.73 10.13 -25.90
N PRO A 503 13.81 9.87 -26.85
CA PRO A 503 12.64 9.00 -26.65
C PRO A 503 12.97 7.61 -26.08
N SER A 504 14.25 7.21 -26.14
CA SER A 504 14.79 5.96 -25.59
C SER A 504 14.94 5.93 -24.06
N LEU A 505 14.86 7.07 -23.36
CA LEU A 505 15.05 7.14 -21.91
C LEU A 505 13.75 7.09 -21.10
N GLN A 506 12.59 7.26 -21.74
CA GLN A 506 11.27 7.21 -21.08
C GLN A 506 10.90 5.78 -20.67
N GLY A 507 10.46 5.61 -19.42
CA GLY A 507 9.96 4.34 -18.90
C GLY A 507 8.56 4.00 -19.41
N ASN A 508 8.27 2.71 -19.55
CA ASN A 508 6.97 2.23 -19.99
C ASN A 508 5.90 2.41 -18.91
N THR A 509 4.67 2.71 -19.31
CA THR A 509 3.53 2.83 -18.38
C THR A 509 2.48 1.77 -18.68
N TYR A 510 2.05 1.01 -17.69
CA TYR A 510 0.98 0.02 -17.81
C TYR A 510 -0.09 0.28 -16.76
N LEU A 511 -1.34 0.38 -17.19
CA LEU A 511 -2.50 0.57 -16.32
C LEU A 511 -3.32 -0.72 -16.22
N TYR A 512 -3.81 -1.07 -15.04
CA TYR A 512 -4.83 -2.11 -14.85
C TYR A 512 -5.98 -1.65 -13.96
N ARG A 513 -7.10 -2.37 -14.06
CA ARG A 513 -8.18 -2.36 -13.08
C ARG A 513 -8.50 -3.80 -12.72
N PHE A 514 -8.48 -4.15 -11.44
CA PHE A 514 -8.85 -5.48 -10.97
C PHE A 514 -10.33 -5.52 -10.60
N SER A 515 -11.08 -6.48 -11.12
CA SER A 515 -12.54 -6.50 -11.01
C SER A 515 -13.05 -7.94 -11.00
N LEU A 516 -13.46 -8.40 -9.82
CA LEU A 516 -14.12 -9.69 -9.62
C LEU A 516 -15.59 -9.51 -9.18
N PRO A 517 -16.47 -10.46 -9.51
CA PRO A 517 -17.84 -10.47 -8.99
C PRO A 517 -17.87 -10.63 -7.47
N THR A 518 -18.83 -10.00 -6.79
CA THR A 518 -19.02 -10.04 -5.32
C THR A 518 -19.05 -11.44 -4.71
N THR A 519 -19.42 -12.46 -5.48
CA THR A 519 -19.56 -13.85 -4.99
C THR A 519 -18.22 -14.53 -4.69
N THR A 520 -17.10 -13.90 -5.03
CA THR A 520 -15.78 -14.44 -4.71
C THR A 520 -15.51 -14.38 -3.22
N ARG A 521 -15.14 -15.53 -2.63
CA ARG A 521 -14.66 -15.65 -1.24
C ARG A 521 -13.29 -14.98 -1.08
N THR A 522 -13.18 -13.69 -1.39
CA THR A 522 -12.04 -12.88 -0.99
C THR A 522 -12.24 -12.51 0.47
N PHE A 523 -11.30 -12.96 1.29
CA PHE A 523 -11.32 -12.86 2.75
C PHE A 523 -11.54 -11.43 3.27
N PRO A 524 -12.22 -11.25 4.43
CA PRO A 524 -13.18 -12.12 5.09
C PRO A 524 -14.63 -11.80 4.67
N LYS A 525 -15.50 -12.82 4.73
CA LYS A 525 -16.96 -12.65 4.60
C LYS A 525 -17.47 -11.62 5.63
N SER A 526 -18.37 -10.74 5.16
CA SER A 526 -19.45 -10.16 5.98
C SER A 526 -19.07 -9.10 7.01
N TRP A 527 -18.51 -7.96 6.58
CA TRP A 527 -18.51 -6.75 7.41
C TRP A 527 -19.51 -5.71 6.87
N MET A 528 -19.72 -5.68 5.55
CA MET A 528 -20.75 -4.87 4.88
C MET A 528 -21.62 -5.79 4.01
N PRO A 529 -22.74 -6.35 4.52
CA PRO A 529 -23.54 -7.37 3.82
C PRO A 529 -24.24 -6.82 2.56
N TRP A 530 -24.39 -5.51 2.46
CA TRP A 530 -24.94 -4.79 1.31
C TRP A 530 -23.90 -4.49 0.22
N PHE A 531 -22.61 -4.54 0.54
CA PHE A 531 -21.54 -4.23 -0.42
C PHE A 531 -21.52 -5.23 -1.59
N ARG A 532 -21.31 -4.71 -2.79
CA ARG A 532 -21.17 -5.44 -4.04
C ARG A 532 -19.91 -4.95 -4.73
N GLY A 533 -19.12 -5.88 -5.25
CA GLY A 533 -17.87 -5.60 -5.97
C GLY A 533 -16.64 -6.22 -5.30
N THR A 534 -15.48 -5.70 -5.67
CA THR A 534 -14.18 -6.16 -5.17
C THR A 534 -13.58 -5.11 -4.24
N ALA A 535 -13.30 -5.49 -3.00
CA ALA A 535 -12.79 -4.57 -2.00
C ALA A 535 -11.31 -4.20 -2.24
N HIS A 536 -10.90 -3.08 -1.66
CA HIS A 536 -9.52 -2.59 -1.69
C HIS A 536 -8.50 -3.69 -1.29
N ALA A 537 -7.35 -3.72 -1.95
CA ALA A 537 -6.26 -4.68 -1.72
C ALA A 537 -6.56 -6.16 -2.07
N SER A 538 -7.72 -6.47 -2.66
CA SER A 538 -8.09 -7.86 -3.00
C SER A 538 -7.17 -8.50 -4.03
N ASP A 539 -6.43 -7.72 -4.83
CA ASP A 539 -5.50 -8.19 -5.85
C ASP A 539 -4.20 -8.77 -5.26
N ILE A 540 -3.79 -8.34 -4.06
CA ILE A 540 -2.58 -8.79 -3.37
C ILE A 540 -2.55 -10.32 -3.24
N GLN A 541 -3.65 -10.95 -2.81
CA GLN A 541 -3.71 -12.40 -2.59
C GLN A 541 -3.50 -13.21 -3.89
N PHE A 542 -3.82 -12.61 -5.04
CA PHE A 542 -3.59 -13.21 -6.36
C PHE A 542 -2.15 -13.00 -6.81
N VAL A 543 -1.57 -11.82 -6.55
CA VAL A 543 -0.16 -11.49 -6.88
C VAL A 543 0.83 -12.27 -6.01
N PHE A 544 0.60 -12.35 -4.69
CA PHE A 544 1.42 -13.16 -3.79
C PHE A 544 1.09 -14.66 -3.86
N GLY A 545 -0.06 -15.01 -4.45
CA GLY A 545 -0.48 -16.38 -4.69
C GLY A 545 -0.96 -17.13 -3.45
N SER A 546 -1.27 -16.44 -2.35
CA SER A 546 -1.84 -17.09 -1.15
C SER A 546 -3.12 -17.85 -1.47
N ILE A 547 -3.92 -17.34 -2.42
CA ILE A 547 -5.15 -17.99 -2.89
C ILE A 547 -4.92 -19.40 -3.49
N LEU A 548 -3.70 -19.72 -3.96
CA LEU A 548 -3.37 -21.05 -4.48
C LEU A 548 -3.29 -22.12 -3.39
N LYS A 549 -3.17 -21.72 -2.11
CA LYS A 549 -3.21 -22.63 -0.95
C LYS A 549 -4.64 -22.88 -0.46
N GLU A 550 -5.60 -22.08 -0.91
CA GLU A 550 -6.98 -22.10 -0.44
C GLU A 550 -7.87 -23.01 -1.30
N ASN A 551 -9.01 -23.43 -0.73
CA ASN A 551 -10.04 -24.16 -1.46
C ASN A 551 -10.91 -23.20 -2.28
N VAL A 552 -10.39 -22.74 -3.41
CA VAL A 552 -11.03 -21.81 -4.37
C VAL A 552 -11.26 -22.46 -5.73
N THR A 553 -12.00 -21.76 -6.61
CA THR A 553 -12.29 -22.23 -7.96
C THR A 553 -11.04 -22.31 -8.84
N GLU A 554 -11.05 -23.16 -9.87
CA GLU A 554 -9.95 -23.27 -10.82
C GLU A 554 -9.72 -21.98 -11.60
N GLU A 555 -10.77 -21.19 -11.85
CA GLU A 555 -10.69 -19.86 -12.46
C GLU A 555 -9.88 -18.90 -11.58
N SER A 556 -10.06 -18.96 -10.25
CA SER A 556 -9.30 -18.14 -9.29
C SER A 556 -7.82 -18.53 -9.29
N LYS A 557 -7.52 -19.83 -9.35
CA LYS A 557 -6.13 -20.32 -9.45
C LYS A 557 -5.48 -19.92 -10.77
N LYS A 558 -6.20 -20.04 -11.90
CA LYS A 558 -5.74 -19.58 -13.22
C LYS A 558 -5.45 -18.09 -13.21
N LEU A 559 -6.34 -17.28 -12.63
CA LEU A 559 -6.16 -15.85 -12.51
C LEU A 559 -4.94 -15.48 -11.66
N SER A 560 -4.73 -16.14 -10.52
CA SER A 560 -3.54 -15.90 -9.69
C SER A 560 -2.24 -16.23 -10.45
N LYS A 561 -2.20 -17.36 -11.15
CA LYS A 561 -1.04 -17.72 -12.01
C LYS A 561 -0.81 -16.70 -13.12
N PHE A 562 -1.88 -16.19 -13.74
CA PHE A 562 -1.80 -15.11 -14.72
C PHE A 562 -1.18 -13.85 -14.09
N MET A 563 -1.68 -13.40 -12.94
CA MET A 563 -1.18 -12.20 -12.27
C MET A 563 0.28 -12.34 -11.83
N ILE A 564 0.65 -13.45 -11.17
CA ILE A 564 2.04 -13.76 -10.80
C ILE A 564 2.95 -13.68 -12.03
N LYS A 565 2.52 -14.23 -13.17
CA LYS A 565 3.28 -14.20 -14.41
C LYS A 565 3.44 -12.78 -14.95
N ARG A 566 2.37 -11.97 -15.00
CA ARG A 566 2.42 -10.58 -15.50
C ARG A 566 3.27 -9.68 -14.60
N TRP A 567 3.11 -9.77 -13.29
CA TRP A 567 3.92 -9.02 -12.32
C TRP A 567 5.39 -9.42 -12.42
N SER A 568 5.71 -10.73 -12.41
CA SER A 568 7.10 -11.19 -12.50
C SER A 568 7.76 -10.85 -13.84
N ASN A 569 7.03 -10.89 -14.96
CA ASN A 569 7.54 -10.44 -16.25
C ASN A 569 7.90 -8.94 -16.22
N PHE A 570 7.03 -8.10 -15.66
CA PHE A 570 7.29 -6.67 -15.48
C PHE A 570 8.50 -6.43 -14.57
N ILE A 571 8.58 -7.12 -13.43
CA ILE A 571 9.73 -7.03 -12.51
C ILE A 571 11.04 -7.40 -13.20
N LYS A 572 11.01 -8.39 -14.11
CA LYS A 572 12.19 -8.81 -14.88
C LYS A 572 12.58 -7.81 -15.97
N THR A 573 11.61 -7.27 -16.71
CA THR A 573 11.87 -6.67 -18.02
C THR A 573 11.28 -5.28 -18.24
N GLY A 574 10.37 -4.82 -17.40
CA GLY A 574 9.61 -3.59 -17.62
C GLY A 574 8.40 -3.77 -18.52
N ASN A 575 8.15 -5.01 -18.99
CA ASN A 575 7.01 -5.35 -19.83
C ASN A 575 6.26 -6.55 -19.21
N PRO A 576 4.95 -6.45 -18.93
CA PRO A 576 4.16 -7.57 -18.43
C PRO A 576 3.95 -8.69 -19.47
N ASN A 577 4.30 -8.46 -20.74
CA ASN A 577 4.23 -9.42 -21.84
C ASN A 577 5.64 -9.95 -22.16
N LEU A 578 5.88 -11.25 -21.97
CA LEU A 578 7.09 -11.93 -22.46
C LEU A 578 6.71 -13.14 -23.32
N ASP A 579 7.54 -13.40 -24.34
CA ASP A 579 7.19 -14.03 -25.63
C ASP A 579 6.72 -15.50 -25.61
N ASP A 580 7.01 -16.29 -24.58
CA ASP A 580 6.82 -17.75 -24.67
C ASP A 580 5.38 -18.24 -24.39
N VAL A 581 4.46 -17.34 -23.99
CA VAL A 581 3.10 -17.71 -23.55
C VAL A 581 1.97 -17.04 -24.33
N THR A 582 2.29 -16.15 -25.27
CA THR A 582 1.31 -15.57 -26.22
C THR A 582 0.65 -16.65 -27.09
N LYS A 583 1.21 -17.86 -27.15
CA LYS A 583 0.60 -19.02 -27.82
C LYS A 583 -0.26 -19.89 -26.90
N THR A 584 0.02 -19.92 -25.60
CA THR A 584 -0.63 -20.84 -24.66
C THR A 584 -1.90 -20.26 -24.05
N PHE A 585 -1.95 -18.95 -23.82
CA PHE A 585 -3.13 -18.25 -23.29
C PHE A 585 -4.11 -17.81 -24.38
N ALA A 586 -3.64 -17.53 -25.60
CA ALA A 586 -4.48 -17.35 -26.79
C ALA A 586 -5.34 -18.60 -27.06
N ASN A 587 -4.78 -19.80 -26.85
CA ASN A 587 -5.51 -21.07 -26.93
C ASN A 587 -6.53 -21.29 -25.78
N GLN A 588 -6.50 -20.44 -24.75
CA GLN A 588 -7.44 -20.43 -23.62
C GLN A 588 -8.45 -19.26 -23.70
N GLY A 589 -8.49 -18.53 -24.82
CA GLY A 589 -9.46 -17.46 -25.06
C GLY A 589 -9.18 -16.15 -24.31
N LEU A 590 -7.97 -15.95 -23.77
CA LEU A 590 -7.58 -14.70 -23.12
C LEU A 590 -6.93 -13.75 -24.16
N HIS A 591 -7.41 -12.51 -24.24
CA HIS A 591 -6.80 -11.50 -25.11
C HIS A 591 -5.44 -11.07 -24.53
N ASP A 592 -4.37 -11.48 -25.20
CA ASP A 592 -3.06 -11.71 -24.57
C ASP A 592 -2.12 -10.51 -24.43
N GLN A 593 -2.43 -9.36 -25.03
CA GLN A 593 -1.50 -8.25 -25.10
C GLN A 593 -1.90 -7.09 -24.17
N TRP A 594 -1.17 -6.95 -23.07
CA TRP A 594 -1.25 -5.78 -22.20
C TRP A 594 -0.44 -4.64 -22.80
N LEU A 595 -1.08 -3.81 -23.63
CA LEU A 595 -0.40 -2.69 -24.28
C LEU A 595 -0.04 -1.57 -23.28
N PRO A 596 1.04 -0.82 -23.53
CA PRO A 596 1.34 0.39 -22.78
C PRO A 596 0.20 1.41 -22.82
N PHE A 597 0.08 2.16 -21.73
CA PHE A 597 -0.86 3.27 -21.58
C PHE A 597 -0.39 4.49 -22.37
N HIS A 598 -1.30 5.11 -23.11
CA HIS A 598 -1.14 6.43 -23.70
C HIS A 598 -2.39 7.28 -23.45
N GLU A 599 -2.22 8.59 -23.21
CA GLU A 599 -3.34 9.50 -22.94
C GLU A 599 -4.39 9.53 -24.07
N SER A 600 -3.97 9.32 -25.33
CA SER A 600 -4.85 9.35 -26.51
C SER A 600 -5.79 8.15 -26.63
N ASP A 601 -5.40 6.99 -26.12
CA ASP A 601 -6.18 5.74 -26.24
C ASP A 601 -6.62 5.13 -24.91
N GLN A 602 -6.05 5.60 -23.79
CA GLN A 602 -6.50 5.35 -22.42
C GLN A 602 -6.66 3.86 -22.09
N ARG A 603 -5.80 3.03 -22.68
CA ARG A 603 -5.90 1.58 -22.55
C ARG A 603 -5.47 1.09 -21.17
N TYR A 604 -6.20 0.11 -20.66
CA TYR A 604 -5.87 -0.58 -19.42
C TYR A 604 -6.21 -2.07 -19.53
N MET A 605 -5.53 -2.90 -18.74
CA MET A 605 -5.89 -4.30 -18.58
C MET A 605 -6.98 -4.43 -17.53
N ASP A 606 -8.17 -4.87 -17.94
CA ASP A 606 -9.25 -5.26 -17.04
C ASP A 606 -8.98 -6.69 -16.56
N ILE A 607 -8.52 -6.82 -15.32
CA ILE A 607 -8.16 -8.09 -14.71
C ILE A 607 -9.39 -8.64 -13.99
N SER A 608 -10.14 -9.48 -14.70
CA SER A 608 -11.22 -10.32 -14.18
C SER A 608 -10.87 -11.80 -14.38
N TYR A 609 -11.83 -12.72 -14.23
CA TYR A 609 -11.62 -14.12 -14.65
C TYR A 609 -11.31 -14.29 -16.14
N THR A 610 -11.62 -13.29 -16.95
CA THR A 610 -11.26 -13.23 -18.36
C THR A 610 -10.55 -11.89 -18.61
N PRO A 611 -9.23 -11.82 -18.34
CA PRO A 611 -8.49 -10.58 -18.56
C PRO A 611 -8.62 -10.08 -20.00
N VAL A 612 -8.93 -8.79 -20.14
CA VAL A 612 -9.17 -8.17 -21.44
C VAL A 612 -8.69 -6.73 -21.46
N LEU A 613 -8.15 -6.31 -22.60
CA LEU A 613 -7.75 -4.92 -22.80
C LEU A 613 -8.99 -4.05 -23.04
N LYS A 614 -9.20 -3.05 -22.19
CA LYS A 614 -10.30 -2.08 -22.30
C LYS A 614 -9.74 -0.67 -22.42
N LYS A 615 -10.63 0.29 -22.70
CA LYS A 615 -10.34 1.73 -22.66
C LYS A 615 -11.03 2.31 -21.44
N VAL A 616 -10.31 3.05 -20.61
CA VAL A 616 -10.93 3.80 -19.52
C VAL A 616 -11.65 4.99 -20.17
N GLN A 617 -12.91 5.26 -19.81
CA GLN A 617 -13.56 6.52 -20.17
C GLN A 617 -13.11 7.64 -19.21
N ILE A 618 -11.82 7.97 -19.24
CA ILE A 618 -11.20 8.94 -18.30
C ILE A 618 -11.75 10.32 -18.56
N SER A 619 -11.96 10.69 -19.82
CA SER A 619 -12.40 12.04 -20.19
C SER A 619 -13.67 12.44 -19.43
N GLY A 620 -14.64 11.52 -19.30
CA GLY A 620 -15.88 11.76 -18.55
C GLY A 620 -15.65 11.97 -17.06
N VAL A 621 -14.96 11.04 -16.39
CA VAL A 621 -14.72 11.12 -14.93
C VAL A 621 -13.80 12.28 -14.57
N ARG A 622 -12.74 12.51 -15.35
CA ARG A 622 -11.77 13.58 -15.14
C ARG A 622 -12.37 14.95 -15.39
N HIS A 623 -13.08 15.16 -16.50
CA HIS A 623 -13.79 16.42 -16.76
C HIS A 623 -14.82 16.72 -15.66
N PHE A 624 -15.57 15.71 -15.25
CA PHE A 624 -16.54 15.84 -14.17
C PHE A 624 -15.88 16.37 -12.87
N TRP A 625 -14.85 15.68 -12.37
CA TRP A 625 -14.26 16.01 -11.07
C TRP A 625 -13.25 17.18 -11.09
N ASN A 626 -12.50 17.37 -12.19
CA ASN A 626 -11.44 18.38 -12.27
C ASN A 626 -11.89 19.67 -12.97
N GLU A 627 -12.99 19.69 -13.71
CA GLU A 627 -13.47 20.88 -14.42
C GLU A 627 -14.88 21.30 -13.96
N LEU A 628 -15.88 20.42 -14.10
CA LEU A 628 -17.27 20.76 -13.82
C LEU A 628 -17.51 21.09 -12.35
N ILE A 629 -17.09 20.22 -11.42
CA ILE A 629 -17.31 20.44 -9.98
C ILE A 629 -16.63 21.72 -9.47
N PRO A 630 -15.35 22.00 -9.77
CA PRO A 630 -14.74 23.29 -9.43
C PRO A 630 -15.45 24.50 -10.04
N LEU A 631 -15.88 24.43 -11.30
CA LEU A 631 -16.62 25.50 -11.97
C LEU A 631 -17.94 25.79 -11.25
N LEU A 632 -18.71 24.76 -10.88
CA LEU A 632 -19.96 24.91 -10.14
C LEU A 632 -19.75 25.59 -8.78
N LYS A 633 -18.70 25.22 -8.04
CA LYS A 633 -18.33 25.87 -6.77
C LYS A 633 -18.02 27.36 -6.99
N GLN A 634 -17.24 27.68 -8.01
CA GLN A 634 -16.87 29.07 -8.34
C GLN A 634 -18.09 29.91 -8.74
N GLN A 635 -18.96 29.37 -9.60
CA GLN A 635 -20.16 30.06 -10.06
C GLN A 635 -21.16 30.28 -8.92
N THR A 636 -21.38 29.27 -8.08
CA THR A 636 -22.27 29.37 -6.91
C THR A 636 -21.77 30.46 -5.94
N ARG A 637 -20.45 30.55 -5.73
CA ARG A 637 -19.83 31.61 -4.93
C ARG A 637 -20.07 33.00 -5.55
N ALA A 638 -19.85 33.14 -6.85
CA ALA A 638 -20.05 34.42 -7.56
C ALA A 638 -21.51 34.91 -7.49
N VAL A 639 -22.47 34.00 -7.72
CA VAL A 639 -23.90 34.32 -7.61
C VAL A 639 -24.27 34.76 -6.21
N ARG A 640 -23.81 34.06 -5.17
CA ARG A 640 -24.10 34.43 -3.77
C ARG A 640 -23.51 35.79 -3.40
N GLN A 641 -22.26 36.05 -3.78
CA GLN A 641 -21.64 37.36 -3.56
C GLN A 641 -22.40 38.49 -4.26
N ALA A 642 -22.93 38.25 -5.46
CA ALA A 642 -23.74 39.24 -6.18
C ALA A 642 -25.10 39.51 -5.50
N VAL A 643 -25.70 38.50 -4.86
CA VAL A 643 -26.97 38.62 -4.13
C VAL A 643 -26.78 39.29 -2.76
N GLU A 644 -25.66 39.03 -2.09
CA GLU A 644 -25.33 39.54 -0.74
C GLU A 644 -24.61 40.91 -0.76
N ALA A 645 -24.15 41.38 -1.92
CA ALA A 645 -23.55 42.70 -2.06
C ALA A 645 -24.54 43.78 -1.58
N PRO A 646 -24.14 44.69 -0.67
CA PRO A 646 -25.02 45.76 -0.21
C PRO A 646 -25.47 46.55 -1.44
N LYS A 647 -26.77 46.54 -1.70
CA LYS A 647 -27.37 47.47 -2.64
C LYS A 647 -27.11 48.86 -2.06
N GLY A 648 -26.06 49.52 -2.56
CA GLY A 648 -25.91 50.95 -2.46
C GLY A 648 -27.07 51.58 -3.20
N CYS A 649 -28.24 51.64 -2.57
CA CYS A 649 -29.19 52.69 -2.84
C CYS A 649 -28.54 53.96 -2.31
N GLU A 650 -27.65 54.56 -3.11
CA GLU A 650 -27.52 56.00 -3.03
C GLU A 650 -28.91 56.54 -3.33
N ASP A 651 -29.48 57.24 -2.35
CA ASP A 651 -30.64 58.08 -2.54
C ASP A 651 -30.36 59.01 -3.72
N VAL A 652 -30.85 58.64 -4.91
CA VAL A 652 -31.00 59.55 -6.03
C VAL A 652 -32.08 60.53 -5.60
N THR A 653 -31.63 61.57 -4.90
CA THR A 653 -32.41 62.79 -4.72
C THR A 653 -32.85 63.26 -6.11
N THR A 654 -34.16 63.41 -6.23
CA THR A 654 -34.92 63.78 -7.43
C THR A 654 -34.21 64.83 -8.32
N PRO A 655 -34.02 64.58 -9.63
CA PRO A 655 -33.73 65.65 -10.56
C PRO A 655 -35.05 66.32 -11.00
N LYS A 656 -35.20 67.61 -10.65
CA LYS A 656 -36.16 68.48 -11.34
C LYS A 656 -35.61 68.81 -12.72
N GLY A 657 -36.38 68.51 -13.77
CA GLY A 657 -36.49 69.36 -14.96
C GLY A 657 -35.80 68.90 -16.25
N ASN A 658 -36.68 68.59 -17.21
CA ASN A 658 -36.59 68.83 -18.66
C ASN A 658 -35.73 67.95 -19.60
N SER A 659 -36.49 67.16 -20.37
CA SER A 659 -36.40 66.93 -21.83
C SER A 659 -35.06 66.48 -22.43
N SER A 660 -35.01 65.22 -22.88
CA SER A 660 -35.19 64.83 -24.30
C SER A 660 -34.47 63.51 -24.64
N SER A 661 -35.01 62.81 -25.64
CA SER A 661 -34.52 61.62 -26.33
C SER A 661 -34.82 60.23 -25.71
N ARG A 662 -35.59 59.46 -26.49
CA ARG A 662 -35.97 58.06 -26.28
C ARG A 662 -34.83 57.15 -26.77
N ASN A 663 -34.53 56.09 -26.03
CA ASN A 663 -34.06 54.82 -26.59
C ASN A 663 -34.52 53.63 -25.73
N LEU A 664 -34.76 52.51 -26.41
CA LEU A 664 -35.64 51.39 -26.08
C LEU A 664 -35.16 50.44 -24.96
N ALA A 665 -36.10 50.12 -24.08
CA ALA A 665 -36.51 48.81 -23.54
C ALA A 665 -35.48 47.66 -23.39
N HIS A 666 -35.18 47.28 -22.14
CA HIS A 666 -34.78 45.93 -21.70
C HIS A 666 -35.40 45.59 -20.32
N GLY A 667 -36.72 45.74 -20.19
CA GLY A 667 -37.46 45.40 -18.97
C GLY A 667 -38.67 44.53 -19.31
N PRO A 668 -38.47 43.23 -19.56
CA PRO A 668 -39.15 42.25 -18.69
C PRO A 668 -38.38 40.94 -18.40
N MET A 669 -37.15 40.73 -18.89
CA MET A 669 -36.40 39.48 -18.67
C MET A 669 -35.82 39.32 -17.25
N CYS A 670 -35.43 40.42 -16.60
CA CYS A 670 -34.80 40.35 -15.27
C CYS A 670 -35.78 39.93 -14.16
N LEU A 671 -37.07 40.28 -14.28
CA LEU A 671 -38.06 39.93 -13.24
C LEU A 671 -38.42 38.44 -13.26
N ILE A 672 -38.42 37.81 -14.44
CA ILE A 672 -38.74 36.38 -14.58
C ILE A 672 -37.61 35.52 -14.01
N VAL A 673 -36.35 35.90 -14.23
CA VAL A 673 -35.18 35.18 -13.67
C VAL A 673 -35.14 35.28 -12.14
N VAL A 674 -35.45 36.45 -11.57
CA VAL A 674 -35.50 36.62 -10.11
C VAL A 674 -36.66 35.84 -9.48
N LEU A 675 -37.82 35.76 -10.13
CA LEU A 675 -38.96 34.96 -9.65
C LEU A 675 -38.70 33.44 -9.79
N PHE A 676 -38.02 33.00 -10.85
CA PHE A 676 -37.62 31.59 -11.01
C PHE A 676 -36.60 31.15 -9.95
N ILE A 677 -35.62 32.01 -9.63
CA ILE A 677 -34.62 31.74 -8.61
C ILE A 677 -35.23 31.76 -7.20
N SER A 678 -36.21 32.64 -6.94
CA SER A 678 -36.92 32.67 -5.65
C SER A 678 -37.82 31.45 -5.44
N ALA A 679 -38.39 30.87 -6.50
CA ALA A 679 -39.18 29.63 -6.42
C ALA A 679 -38.30 28.40 -6.13
N ILE A 680 -37.09 28.36 -6.71
CA ILE A 680 -36.11 27.28 -6.47
C ILE A 680 -35.55 27.37 -5.04
N LEU A 681 -35.30 28.57 -4.51
CA LEU A 681 -34.71 28.77 -3.18
C LEU A 681 -35.69 28.58 -2.01
N THR A 682 -37.00 28.56 -2.25
CA THR A 682 -38.02 28.47 -1.18
C THR A 682 -38.71 27.10 -1.07
N GLY A 683 -38.31 26.12 -1.88
CA GLY A 683 -38.76 24.74 -1.75
C GLY A 683 -40.28 24.52 -1.89
N LYS A 684 -41.04 25.50 -2.39
CA LYS A 684 -42.47 25.32 -2.69
C LYS A 684 -42.61 24.71 -4.08
N ARG A 685 -42.74 23.39 -4.13
CA ARG A 685 -43.32 22.69 -5.28
C ARG A 685 -44.82 23.00 -5.34
N GLU A 686 -45.22 23.90 -6.22
CA GLU A 686 -46.49 23.84 -6.98
C GLU A 686 -46.52 24.99 -8.00
N ILE A 687 -46.68 24.63 -9.28
CA ILE A 687 -47.83 25.14 -10.04
C ILE A 687 -48.81 23.99 -10.09
#